data_AF-L8DMX5-F1
#
_entry.id   AF-L8DMX5-F1
#
_cell.length_a   1.000
_cell.length_b   1.000
_cell.length_c   1.000
_cell.angle_alpha   90.00
_cell.angle_beta   90.00
_cell.angle_gamma   90.00
#
_symmetry.space_group_name_H-M   'P 1'
#
loop_
_entity.id
_entity.type
_entity.pdbx_description
1 polymer ?
#
loop_
_entity_poly.entity_id
_entity_poly.type
_entity_poly.pdbx_seq_one_letter_code
_entity_poly.pdbx_strand_id
1 'polypeptide(L)'
;MTSRPPPNAEDTCAEIVALLTERIPGSDPDRLHTQIAALGLLPANARRLLTYLSEHPGALTAGDPAGPAVLRTLLDLLAAEHPSVRRVHCHRCGKVRTLPYRDDGAGICRSCYNKTRLTTCVRCGELGIPTVREPGGTICSRCAARDPNRIHTCHICGKAARIYYRVDGNPVCQNCGPRKLHTCSSCGRENTPAHALTEHGPLCSRCYHRGRVHQCCECGQETEYARRVTETMDAWICYRCWVPPTRTCSVCGADKPCGRKTSGKPICSTCRARRQQKRRCVQCSRTVKIQTTLPIGAICGSCYRHLRRTPAPCAGCGQSRPLVGIDTHGNRICGPCSGDCRNWRCRHCGIVGLLIENTFCLSCSVESRVRDLLTGPGGRVHPQLASVATFLLDETPRERSHQLLNRAQWVTLLRSLVESGDPITHASLDRLKQGTHVRHLRTVLVYTGVLDDRSHDLDAVDAWIDELLDGLPRDIALLLRPYAAWSVLHRARHRAQGGGAHPPAAGSVSRYARARITAAAQFLTWLTDHDRDLAGARQADVDRWLDDGTTTRWRLRDFLLWANSHHLTADLHVPSLGREGLPQHILGDDQRWALLRRCLRDPNLDLTLRVAGALLLLYAQIPTHIVELTADDVVTDDTGMHLILHTVPVLIPPPLASLVAELLEENEQQPRQQPPDAPVWLFPGYRPGTHFSGSRLSTNLNKTAGIFTKPARGAALCALAADLPAPVLADLLGVSVAAATRWSALAGRDNAEYLAARIDNPPE
;
A
#
# COMPACT_ATOMS: atom_id res chain seq x y z
N MET A 1 -73.53 -52.16 21.47
CA MET A 1 -72.52 -52.23 20.39
C MET A 1 -71.18 -51.83 21.01
N THR A 2 -70.22 -52.75 20.97
CA THR A 2 -69.00 -52.78 21.78
C THR A 2 -68.09 -51.57 21.55
N SER A 3 -68.01 -50.68 22.55
CA SER A 3 -67.10 -49.54 22.59
C SER A 3 -65.66 -49.99 22.82
N ARG A 4 -64.86 -50.00 21.75
CA ARG A 4 -63.41 -50.20 21.77
C ARG A 4 -62.78 -49.13 22.69
N PRO A 5 -61.91 -49.49 23.65
CA PRO A 5 -61.23 -48.51 24.49
C PRO A 5 -60.34 -47.60 23.62
N PRO A 6 -60.07 -46.35 24.05
CA PRO A 6 -59.25 -45.43 23.25
C PRO A 6 -57.86 -46.05 23.03
N PRO A 7 -57.32 -46.03 21.79
CA PRO A 7 -56.01 -46.59 21.50
C PRO A 7 -54.94 -45.99 22.40
N ASN A 8 -54.05 -46.86 22.89
CA ASN A 8 -52.95 -46.49 23.76
C ASN A 8 -51.93 -45.64 22.97
N ALA A 9 -51.04 -44.90 23.65
CA ALA A 9 -50.06 -44.06 22.94
C ALA A 9 -49.19 -44.87 21.95
N GLU A 10 -48.92 -46.13 22.27
CA GLU A 10 -48.19 -47.07 21.42
C GLU A 10 -48.91 -47.37 20.10
N ASP A 11 -50.23 -47.55 20.11
CA ASP A 11 -51.04 -47.78 18.89
C ASP A 11 -50.98 -46.56 17.95
N THR A 12 -51.06 -45.35 18.52
CA THR A 12 -50.98 -44.10 17.74
C THR A 12 -49.58 -43.90 17.14
N CYS A 13 -48.52 -44.30 17.85
CA CYS A 13 -47.15 -44.27 17.33
C CYS A 13 -46.96 -45.25 16.18
N ALA A 14 -47.51 -46.46 16.27
CA ALA A 14 -47.47 -47.44 15.18
C ALA A 14 -48.19 -46.95 13.91
N GLU A 15 -49.34 -46.28 14.06
CA GLU A 15 -50.06 -45.66 12.93
C GLU A 15 -49.25 -44.53 12.27
N ILE A 16 -48.54 -43.71 13.07
CA ILE A 16 -47.64 -42.69 12.54
C ILE A 16 -46.46 -43.35 11.78
N VAL A 17 -45.85 -44.41 12.31
CA VAL A 17 -44.79 -45.16 11.61
C VAL A 17 -45.29 -45.65 10.26
N ALA A 18 -46.45 -46.32 10.22
CA ALA A 18 -47.02 -46.85 8.99
C ALA A 18 -47.22 -45.75 7.93
N LEU A 19 -47.78 -44.60 8.33
CA LEU A 19 -47.95 -43.44 7.44
C LEU A 19 -46.63 -42.87 6.95
N LEU A 20 -45.58 -42.86 7.77
CA LEU A 20 -44.26 -42.38 7.36
C LEU A 20 -43.56 -43.36 6.42
N THR A 21 -43.67 -44.67 6.67
CA THR A 21 -43.11 -45.71 5.80
C THR A 21 -43.71 -45.65 4.39
N GLU A 22 -45.00 -45.39 4.29
CA GLU A 22 -45.68 -45.20 3.00
C GLU A 22 -45.17 -43.94 2.26
N ARG A 23 -44.94 -42.85 3.00
CA ARG A 23 -44.64 -41.53 2.42
C ARG A 23 -43.14 -41.24 2.25
N ILE A 24 -42.26 -42.06 2.79
CA ILE A 24 -40.80 -41.93 2.68
C ILE A 24 -40.24 -43.20 2.02
N PRO A 25 -40.12 -43.23 0.69
CA PRO A 25 -39.61 -44.41 -0.01
C PRO A 25 -38.22 -44.82 0.49
N GLY A 26 -38.08 -46.09 0.86
CA GLY A 26 -36.81 -46.65 1.35
C GLY A 26 -36.51 -46.41 2.84
N SER A 27 -37.47 -45.89 3.62
CA SER A 27 -37.31 -45.79 5.08
C SER A 27 -37.45 -47.14 5.77
N ASP A 28 -36.58 -47.40 6.76
CA ASP A 28 -36.66 -48.56 7.64
C ASP A 28 -37.72 -48.34 8.74
N PRO A 29 -38.79 -49.16 8.83
CA PRO A 29 -39.84 -49.04 9.83
C PRO A 29 -39.33 -49.09 11.28
N ASP A 30 -38.32 -49.91 11.58
CA ASP A 30 -37.79 -50.06 12.94
C ASP A 30 -37.01 -48.80 13.35
N ARG A 31 -36.32 -48.19 12.38
CA ARG A 31 -35.63 -46.90 12.55
C ARG A 31 -36.62 -45.77 12.79
N LEU A 32 -37.70 -45.71 12.01
CA LEU A 32 -38.77 -44.72 12.19
C LEU A 32 -39.46 -44.87 13.54
N HIS A 33 -39.73 -46.11 13.97
CA HIS A 33 -40.31 -46.40 15.28
C HIS A 33 -39.40 -45.88 16.41
N THR A 34 -38.09 -46.12 16.29
CA THR A 34 -37.09 -45.64 17.26
C THR A 34 -37.05 -44.11 17.33
N GLN A 35 -37.08 -43.43 16.19
CA GLN A 35 -37.08 -41.96 16.12
C GLN A 35 -38.35 -41.33 16.69
N ILE A 36 -39.52 -41.93 16.46
CA ILE A 36 -40.79 -41.45 17.03
C ILE A 36 -40.83 -41.73 18.54
N ALA A 37 -40.37 -42.88 19.00
CA ALA A 37 -40.28 -43.19 20.42
C ALA A 37 -39.36 -42.20 21.15
N ALA A 38 -38.23 -41.83 20.54
CA ALA A 38 -37.29 -40.84 21.07
C ALA A 38 -37.89 -39.43 21.24
N LEU A 39 -39.01 -39.11 20.57
CA LEU A 39 -39.70 -37.84 20.76
C LEU A 39 -40.47 -37.75 22.10
N GLY A 40 -40.71 -38.88 22.78
CA GLY A 40 -41.40 -38.90 24.07
C GLY A 40 -42.78 -38.24 24.02
N LEU A 41 -43.55 -38.51 22.96
CA LEU A 41 -44.82 -37.82 22.73
C LEU A 41 -45.88 -38.21 23.77
N LEU A 42 -46.48 -37.20 24.41
CA LEU A 42 -47.71 -37.40 25.16
C LEU A 42 -48.83 -37.90 24.24
N PRO A 43 -49.77 -38.76 24.70
CA PRO A 43 -50.82 -39.34 23.87
C PRO A 43 -51.62 -38.31 23.06
N ALA A 44 -51.93 -37.15 23.66
CA ALA A 44 -52.64 -36.05 23.00
C ALA A 44 -51.84 -35.43 21.84
N ASN A 45 -50.51 -35.35 21.98
CA ASN A 45 -49.62 -34.82 20.95
C ASN A 45 -49.40 -35.81 19.81
N ALA A 46 -49.31 -37.11 20.12
CA ALA A 46 -49.24 -38.16 19.10
C ALA A 46 -50.51 -38.15 18.23
N ARG A 47 -51.71 -38.08 18.85
CA ARG A 47 -52.97 -37.98 18.10
C ARG A 47 -53.05 -36.73 17.22
N ARG A 48 -52.69 -35.56 17.76
CA ARG A 48 -52.68 -34.31 16.98
C ARG A 48 -51.71 -34.35 15.81
N LEU A 49 -50.56 -35.01 15.97
CA LEU A 49 -49.60 -35.22 14.89
C LEU A 49 -50.17 -36.17 13.83
N LEU A 50 -50.74 -37.30 14.25
CA LEU A 50 -51.36 -38.28 13.37
C LEU A 50 -52.48 -37.65 12.53
N THR A 51 -53.43 -36.96 13.17
CA THR A 51 -54.52 -36.25 12.46
C THR A 51 -53.97 -35.27 11.43
N TYR A 52 -52.98 -34.46 11.81
CA TYR A 52 -52.38 -33.49 10.91
C TYR A 52 -51.70 -34.15 9.70
N LEU A 53 -50.92 -35.21 9.92
CA LEU A 53 -50.25 -35.95 8.85
C LEU A 53 -51.26 -36.59 7.90
N SER A 54 -52.35 -37.15 8.42
CA SER A 54 -53.43 -37.73 7.60
C SER A 54 -54.11 -36.69 6.72
N GLU A 55 -54.43 -35.51 7.27
CA GLU A 55 -55.09 -34.42 6.54
C GLU A 55 -54.18 -33.70 5.53
N HIS A 56 -52.86 -33.77 5.71
CA HIS A 56 -51.88 -33.03 4.91
C HIS A 56 -50.86 -33.97 4.25
N PRO A 57 -51.16 -34.55 3.07
CA PRO A 57 -50.26 -35.44 2.33
C PRO A 57 -48.87 -34.85 2.08
N GLY A 58 -48.80 -33.54 1.82
CA GLY A 58 -47.54 -32.80 1.58
C GLY A 58 -46.77 -32.39 2.83
N ALA A 59 -47.18 -32.78 4.05
CA ALA A 59 -46.58 -32.28 5.29
C ALA A 59 -45.07 -32.53 5.42
N LEU A 60 -44.57 -33.64 4.84
CA LEU A 60 -43.15 -34.01 4.88
C LEU A 60 -42.29 -33.23 3.87
N THR A 61 -42.88 -32.79 2.76
CA THR A 61 -42.14 -32.21 1.63
C THR A 61 -42.34 -30.69 1.51
N ALA A 62 -43.45 -30.16 2.01
CA ALA A 62 -43.76 -28.73 1.94
C ALA A 62 -42.90 -27.90 2.90
N GLY A 63 -42.55 -28.44 4.08
CA GLY A 63 -41.85 -27.70 5.13
C GLY A 63 -42.70 -26.57 5.75
N ASP A 64 -44.02 -26.71 5.73
CA ASP A 64 -44.99 -25.71 6.16
C ASP A 64 -44.90 -25.44 7.69
N PRO A 65 -44.77 -24.17 8.12
CA PRO A 65 -44.74 -23.80 9.53
C PRO A 65 -46.12 -23.70 10.21
N ALA A 66 -47.23 -24.05 9.54
CA ALA A 66 -48.58 -24.02 10.12
C ALA A 66 -48.91 -25.22 11.03
N GLY A 67 -48.13 -26.31 10.97
CA GLY A 67 -48.39 -27.56 11.70
C GLY A 67 -48.16 -27.52 13.22
N PRO A 68 -48.52 -28.60 13.94
CA PRO A 68 -48.31 -28.71 15.38
C PRO A 68 -46.81 -28.64 15.72
N ALA A 69 -46.47 -28.13 16.91
CA ALA A 69 -45.06 -27.92 17.31
C ALA A 69 -44.20 -29.20 17.23
N VAL A 70 -44.82 -30.36 17.47
CA VAL A 70 -44.19 -31.68 17.37
C VAL A 70 -43.78 -32.04 15.95
N LEU A 71 -44.55 -31.62 14.94
CA LEU A 71 -44.22 -31.86 13.53
C LEU A 71 -42.85 -31.28 13.19
N ARG A 72 -42.50 -30.13 13.77
CA ARG A 72 -41.19 -29.52 13.53
C ARG A 72 -40.04 -30.40 14.03
N THR A 73 -40.13 -30.92 15.25
CA THR A 73 -39.10 -31.79 15.81
C THR A 73 -38.98 -33.09 15.00
N LEU A 74 -40.12 -33.65 14.57
CA LEU A 74 -40.15 -34.82 13.70
C LEU A 74 -39.46 -34.54 12.35
N LEU A 75 -39.81 -33.44 11.67
CA LEU A 75 -39.19 -33.07 10.39
C LEU A 75 -37.70 -32.76 10.53
N ASP A 76 -37.27 -32.15 11.64
CA ASP A 76 -35.85 -31.88 11.91
C ASP A 76 -35.06 -33.19 12.09
N LEU A 77 -35.64 -34.21 12.74
CA LEU A 77 -35.06 -35.55 12.88
C LEU A 77 -35.02 -36.29 11.53
N LEU A 78 -36.16 -36.40 10.85
CA LEU A 78 -36.29 -37.16 9.60
C LEU A 78 -35.45 -36.57 8.46
N ALA A 79 -35.38 -35.24 8.34
CA ALA A 79 -34.58 -34.58 7.31
C ALA A 79 -33.07 -34.78 7.48
N ALA A 80 -32.60 -35.32 8.61
CA ALA A 80 -31.21 -35.71 8.77
C ALA A 80 -30.88 -37.02 8.04
N GLU A 81 -31.86 -37.92 7.90
CA GLU A 81 -31.67 -39.26 7.31
C GLU A 81 -32.35 -39.40 5.94
N HIS A 82 -33.35 -38.57 5.65
CA HIS A 82 -34.17 -38.66 4.43
C HIS A 82 -34.19 -37.34 3.65
N PRO A 83 -33.50 -37.24 2.49
CA PRO A 83 -33.43 -36.01 1.69
C PRO A 83 -34.77 -35.51 1.13
N SER A 84 -35.76 -36.40 1.01
CA SER A 84 -37.11 -36.07 0.56
C SER A 84 -37.89 -35.23 1.59
N VAL A 85 -37.48 -35.29 2.87
CA VAL A 85 -38.14 -34.57 3.96
C VAL A 85 -37.56 -33.17 4.09
N ARG A 86 -38.42 -32.14 4.05
CA ARG A 86 -38.01 -30.74 4.19
C ARG A 86 -38.24 -30.23 5.61
N ARG A 87 -37.17 -29.69 6.20
CA ARG A 87 -37.24 -28.97 7.49
C ARG A 87 -38.19 -27.78 7.41
N VAL A 88 -38.86 -27.48 8.52
CA VAL A 88 -39.79 -26.35 8.62
C VAL A 88 -39.08 -25.03 8.32
N HIS A 89 -39.66 -24.21 7.45
CA HIS A 89 -39.10 -22.92 7.05
C HIS A 89 -39.99 -21.74 7.48
N CYS A 90 -39.37 -20.56 7.62
CA CYS A 90 -40.11 -19.36 8.01
C CYS A 90 -41.13 -18.97 6.93
N HIS A 91 -42.41 -18.86 7.31
CA HIS A 91 -43.52 -18.51 6.41
C HIS A 91 -43.22 -17.27 5.54
N ARG A 92 -42.61 -16.23 6.13
CA ARG A 92 -42.26 -14.99 5.41
C ARG A 92 -41.01 -15.01 4.54
N CYS A 93 -40.00 -15.84 4.84
CA CYS A 93 -38.69 -15.71 4.16
C CYS A 93 -38.13 -17.00 3.58
N GLY A 94 -38.83 -18.12 3.74
CA GLY A 94 -38.41 -19.41 3.18
C GLY A 94 -37.20 -20.05 3.85
N LYS A 95 -36.61 -19.41 4.88
CA LYS A 95 -35.36 -19.91 5.51
C LYS A 95 -35.67 -20.85 6.66
N VAL A 96 -34.99 -22.00 6.69
CA VAL A 96 -34.95 -22.93 7.83
C VAL A 96 -34.22 -22.26 8.99
N ARG A 97 -34.97 -21.97 10.07
CA ARG A 97 -34.50 -21.25 11.28
C ARG A 97 -35.39 -21.62 12.45
N THR A 98 -34.99 -21.23 13.66
CA THR A 98 -35.92 -21.19 14.80
C THR A 98 -37.07 -20.21 14.52
N LEU A 99 -38.30 -20.72 14.65
CA LEU A 99 -39.56 -19.97 14.43
C LEU A 99 -40.32 -19.77 15.74
N PRO A 100 -39.85 -18.90 16.65
CA PRO A 100 -40.48 -18.71 17.96
C PRO A 100 -41.70 -17.78 17.93
N TYR A 101 -42.04 -17.18 16.79
CA TYR A 101 -43.15 -16.24 16.65
C TYR A 101 -44.17 -16.75 15.63
N ARG A 102 -45.41 -16.26 15.71
CA ARG A 102 -46.47 -16.55 14.74
C ARG A 102 -46.93 -15.28 14.02
N ASP A 103 -47.39 -15.46 12.80
CA ASP A 103 -47.98 -14.45 11.92
C ASP A 103 -49.09 -15.16 11.13
N ASP A 104 -50.34 -14.72 11.29
CA ASP A 104 -51.55 -15.38 10.75
C ASP A 104 -51.59 -16.89 11.00
N GLY A 105 -51.22 -17.31 12.23
CA GLY A 105 -51.21 -18.71 12.64
C GLY A 105 -49.95 -19.50 12.25
N ALA A 106 -49.15 -19.01 11.29
CA ALA A 106 -47.96 -19.67 10.78
C ALA A 106 -46.66 -19.23 11.49
N GLY A 107 -45.71 -20.15 11.67
CA GLY A 107 -44.42 -19.88 12.30
C GLY A 107 -43.50 -18.96 11.47
N ILE A 108 -42.98 -17.90 12.10
CA ILE A 108 -41.99 -16.99 11.51
C ILE A 108 -40.75 -16.80 12.37
N CYS A 109 -39.61 -16.53 11.72
CA CYS A 109 -38.35 -16.29 12.42
C CYS A 109 -38.31 -14.89 13.07
N ARG A 110 -37.47 -14.73 14.11
CA ARG A 110 -37.27 -13.44 14.82
C ARG A 110 -36.99 -12.26 13.90
N SER A 111 -36.22 -12.47 12.83
CA SER A 111 -35.89 -11.38 11.90
C SER A 111 -37.10 -10.91 11.10
N CYS A 112 -38.00 -11.82 10.71
CA CYS A 112 -39.21 -11.48 9.98
C CYS A 112 -40.22 -10.83 10.92
N TYR A 113 -40.37 -11.37 12.13
CA TYR A 113 -41.17 -10.77 13.19
C TYR A 113 -40.74 -9.34 13.54
N ASN A 114 -39.43 -9.08 13.65
CA ASN A 114 -38.93 -7.73 13.90
C ASN A 114 -39.28 -6.74 12.79
N LYS A 115 -39.45 -7.20 11.54
CA LYS A 115 -39.84 -6.35 10.41
C LYS A 115 -41.33 -5.97 10.45
N THR A 116 -42.19 -6.82 11.01
CA THR A 116 -43.63 -6.54 11.08
C THR A 116 -43.98 -5.49 12.13
N ARG A 117 -43.06 -5.18 13.06
CA ARG A 117 -43.30 -4.29 14.19
C ARG A 117 -42.43 -3.04 14.18
N LEU A 118 -41.89 -2.65 13.03
CA LEU A 118 -41.11 -1.43 12.94
C LEU A 118 -42.03 -0.23 13.20
N THR A 119 -41.62 0.65 14.12
CA THR A 119 -42.34 1.90 14.41
C THR A 119 -41.41 3.08 14.21
N THR A 120 -42.00 4.25 13.96
CA THR A 120 -41.25 5.50 13.83
C THR A 120 -40.62 5.86 15.16
N CYS A 121 -39.29 6.00 15.16
CA CYS A 121 -38.53 6.36 16.35
C CYS A 121 -38.65 7.84 16.66
N VAL A 122 -39.06 8.20 17.88
CA VAL A 122 -39.19 9.61 18.29
C VAL A 122 -37.86 10.38 18.33
N ARG A 123 -36.74 9.67 18.54
CA ARG A 123 -35.41 10.30 18.61
C ARG A 123 -34.74 10.50 17.25
N CYS A 124 -34.98 9.63 16.27
CA CYS A 124 -34.29 9.70 14.98
C CYS A 124 -35.20 9.82 13.76
N GLY A 125 -36.53 9.81 13.93
CA GLY A 125 -37.51 9.90 12.85
C GLY A 125 -37.62 8.66 11.95
N GLU A 126 -36.70 7.70 12.07
CA GLU A 126 -36.60 6.52 11.21
C GLU A 126 -37.41 5.33 11.75
N LEU A 127 -37.89 4.47 10.84
CA LEU A 127 -38.45 3.17 11.20
C LEU A 127 -37.39 2.29 11.88
N GLY A 128 -37.75 1.69 13.00
CA GLY A 128 -36.85 0.81 13.74
C GLY A 128 -37.57 -0.11 14.72
N ILE A 129 -36.84 -1.08 15.25
CA ILE A 129 -37.41 -2.06 16.19
C ILE A 129 -37.73 -1.34 17.52
N PRO A 130 -39.00 -1.25 17.93
CA PRO A 130 -39.40 -0.58 19.16
C PRO A 130 -38.77 -1.28 20.37
N THR A 131 -38.06 -0.54 21.21
CA THR A 131 -37.31 -1.11 22.36
C THR A 131 -37.66 -0.47 23.68
N VAL A 132 -37.87 0.86 23.70
CA VAL A 132 -38.12 1.64 24.92
C VAL A 132 -39.27 2.59 24.66
N ARG A 133 -40.21 2.70 25.59
CA ARG A 133 -41.23 3.75 25.58
C ARG A 133 -40.75 4.92 26.46
N GLU A 134 -40.86 6.13 25.93
CA GLU A 134 -40.59 7.39 26.62
C GLU A 134 -41.76 8.36 26.41
N PRO A 135 -41.90 9.42 27.23
CA PRO A 135 -42.88 10.47 26.96
C PRO A 135 -42.71 11.01 25.53
N GLY A 136 -43.77 10.98 24.73
CA GLY A 136 -43.75 11.38 23.32
C GLY A 136 -43.64 10.23 22.31
N GLY A 137 -43.38 8.98 22.73
CA GLY A 137 -43.53 7.79 21.88
C GLY A 137 -42.45 6.72 22.06
N THR A 138 -42.17 5.95 20.99
CA THR A 138 -41.29 4.76 21.09
C THR A 138 -39.92 5.02 20.48
N ILE A 139 -38.88 4.50 21.13
CA ILE A 139 -37.48 4.61 20.70
C ILE A 139 -37.03 3.29 20.08
N CYS A 140 -36.38 3.39 18.91
CA CYS A 140 -35.83 2.21 18.25
C CYS A 140 -34.59 1.65 18.96
N SER A 141 -34.31 0.38 18.74
CA SER A 141 -33.18 -0.34 19.32
C SER A 141 -31.83 0.35 19.12
N ARG A 142 -31.64 1.06 18.00
CA ARG A 142 -30.40 1.82 17.70
C ARG A 142 -30.26 3.07 18.56
N CYS A 143 -31.34 3.82 18.76
CA CYS A 143 -31.34 5.02 19.59
C CYS A 143 -31.29 4.67 21.07
N ALA A 144 -32.06 3.66 21.51
CA ALA A 144 -32.00 3.13 22.87
C ALA A 144 -30.62 2.59 23.20
N ALA A 145 -29.97 1.94 22.23
CA ALA A 145 -28.57 1.56 22.33
C ALA A 145 -27.67 2.79 22.57
N ARG A 146 -27.83 3.89 21.83
CA ARG A 146 -26.96 5.07 21.98
C ARG A 146 -27.32 5.97 23.16
N ASP A 147 -28.30 5.58 23.97
CA ASP A 147 -28.78 6.38 25.09
C ASP A 147 -27.71 6.53 26.18
N PRO A 148 -27.23 7.76 26.48
CA PRO A 148 -26.21 8.00 27.50
C PRO A 148 -26.62 7.50 28.88
N ASN A 149 -27.92 7.57 29.20
CA ASN A 149 -28.49 7.11 30.48
C ASN A 149 -28.39 5.59 30.68
N ARG A 150 -28.01 4.83 29.66
CA ARG A 150 -27.77 3.38 29.73
C ARG A 150 -26.29 3.02 29.76
N ILE A 151 -25.41 4.02 29.69
CA ILE A 151 -23.96 3.87 29.78
C ILE A 151 -23.57 4.18 31.22
N HIS A 152 -23.02 3.18 31.91
CA HIS A 152 -22.53 3.34 33.27
C HIS A 152 -21.15 2.73 33.40
N THR A 153 -20.44 3.11 34.46
CA THR A 153 -19.17 2.51 34.83
C THR A 153 -19.39 1.06 35.23
N CYS A 154 -18.83 0.12 34.47
CA CYS A 154 -18.89 -1.30 34.80
C CYS A 154 -18.13 -1.56 36.10
N HIS A 155 -18.76 -2.19 37.09
CA HIS A 155 -18.15 -2.51 38.37
C HIS A 155 -16.89 -3.39 38.23
N ILE A 156 -16.90 -4.35 37.29
CA ILE A 156 -15.77 -5.29 37.12
C ILE A 156 -14.58 -4.67 36.36
N CYS A 157 -14.80 -3.93 35.28
CA CYS A 157 -13.70 -3.43 34.43
C CYS A 157 -13.49 -1.91 34.43
N GLY A 158 -14.29 -1.17 35.20
CA GLY A 158 -14.20 0.29 35.33
C GLY A 158 -14.54 1.10 34.08
N LYS A 159 -14.90 0.46 32.96
CA LYS A 159 -15.18 1.17 31.70
C LYS A 159 -16.61 1.67 31.65
N ALA A 160 -16.80 2.89 31.12
CA ALA A 160 -18.10 3.39 30.70
C ALA A 160 -18.63 2.51 29.55
N ALA A 161 -19.61 1.68 29.86
CA ALA A 161 -20.17 0.72 28.94
C ALA A 161 -21.67 0.56 29.17
N ARG A 162 -22.38 -0.04 28.20
CA ARG A 162 -23.76 -0.42 28.45
C ARG A 162 -23.83 -1.49 29.53
N ILE A 163 -24.74 -1.27 30.48
CA ILE A 163 -25.10 -2.31 31.44
C ILE A 163 -25.91 -3.38 30.72
N TYR A 164 -25.41 -4.61 30.77
CA TYR A 164 -26.16 -5.79 30.34
C TYR A 164 -26.62 -6.64 31.52
N TYR A 165 -25.90 -6.59 32.63
CA TYR A 165 -26.17 -7.37 33.82
C TYR A 165 -26.11 -6.48 35.06
N ARG A 166 -26.88 -6.84 36.08
CA ARG A 166 -26.67 -6.35 37.44
C ARG A 166 -26.31 -7.56 38.30
N VAL A 167 -25.08 -7.60 38.79
CA VAL A 167 -24.60 -8.65 39.68
C VAL A 167 -24.51 -8.01 41.06
N ASP A 168 -25.30 -8.50 42.01
CA ASP A 168 -25.42 -7.92 43.36
C ASP A 168 -25.75 -6.42 43.33
N GLY A 169 -26.66 -6.03 42.44
CA GLY A 169 -27.06 -4.63 42.22
C GLY A 169 -26.06 -3.79 41.40
N ASN A 170 -24.82 -4.25 41.27
CA ASN A 170 -23.76 -3.53 40.59
C ASN A 170 -23.84 -3.62 39.06
N PRO A 171 -23.62 -2.50 38.33
CA PRO A 171 -23.70 -2.46 36.88
C PRO A 171 -22.55 -3.23 36.22
N VAL A 172 -22.84 -4.24 35.41
CA VAL A 172 -21.83 -5.06 34.71
C VAL A 172 -22.06 -5.04 33.19
N CYS A 173 -21.00 -4.79 32.44
CA CYS A 173 -21.03 -4.76 30.98
C CYS A 173 -21.15 -6.15 30.35
N GLN A 174 -21.52 -6.22 29.08
CA GLN A 174 -21.68 -7.49 28.35
C GLN A 174 -20.43 -8.39 28.39
N ASN A 175 -19.23 -7.79 28.37
CA ASN A 175 -17.99 -8.55 28.34
C ASN A 175 -17.62 -9.15 29.68
N CYS A 176 -17.92 -8.46 30.78
CA CYS A 176 -17.61 -8.87 32.15
C CYS A 176 -18.75 -9.65 32.81
N GLY A 177 -19.93 -9.68 32.19
CA GLY A 177 -21.07 -10.42 32.69
C GLY A 177 -20.85 -11.93 32.69
N PRO A 178 -21.64 -12.66 33.48
CA PRO A 178 -21.55 -14.12 33.58
C PRO A 178 -21.76 -14.75 32.20
N ARG A 179 -20.81 -15.61 31.80
CA ARG A 179 -20.90 -16.38 30.55
C ARG A 179 -21.25 -17.83 30.88
N LYS A 180 -22.22 -18.38 30.13
CA LYS A 180 -22.40 -19.84 30.11
C LYS A 180 -21.19 -20.46 29.43
N LEU A 181 -20.48 -21.29 30.16
CA LEU A 181 -19.35 -22.06 29.67
C LEU A 181 -19.84 -23.42 29.21
N HIS A 182 -19.20 -23.96 28.17
CA HIS A 182 -19.59 -25.18 27.51
C HIS A 182 -18.36 -26.04 27.22
N THR A 183 -18.59 -27.34 27.04
CA THR A 183 -17.62 -28.27 26.46
C THR A 183 -17.74 -28.25 24.94
N CYS A 184 -16.65 -27.90 24.25
CA CYS A 184 -16.66 -27.81 22.79
C CYS A 184 -16.91 -29.18 22.16
N SER A 185 -17.96 -29.33 21.36
CA SER A 185 -18.32 -30.61 20.74
C SER A 185 -17.32 -31.11 19.68
N SER A 186 -16.45 -30.23 19.17
CA SER A 186 -15.44 -30.60 18.15
C SER A 186 -14.06 -30.92 18.74
N CYS A 187 -13.60 -30.20 19.78
CA CYS A 187 -12.27 -30.42 20.35
C CYS A 187 -12.27 -30.88 21.81
N GLY A 188 -13.44 -31.12 22.40
CA GLY A 188 -13.60 -31.55 23.78
C GLY A 188 -13.21 -30.52 24.84
N ARG A 189 -12.83 -29.29 24.45
CA ARG A 189 -12.34 -28.29 25.41
C ARG A 189 -13.47 -27.82 26.33
N GLU A 190 -13.31 -28.11 27.61
CA GLU A 190 -14.23 -27.72 28.68
C GLU A 190 -14.09 -26.25 29.07
N ASN A 191 -15.09 -25.74 29.80
CA ASN A 191 -15.09 -24.40 30.38
C ASN A 191 -14.80 -23.26 29.38
N THR A 192 -15.26 -23.40 28.13
CA THR A 192 -15.09 -22.37 27.11
C THR A 192 -16.40 -21.71 26.71
N PRO A 193 -16.42 -20.38 26.44
CA PRO A 193 -17.60 -19.75 25.86
C PRO A 193 -17.83 -20.29 24.45
N ALA A 194 -19.06 -20.68 24.16
CA ALA A 194 -19.46 -21.11 22.82
C ALA A 194 -19.46 -19.91 21.85
N HIS A 195 -18.80 -20.07 20.71
CA HIS A 195 -18.85 -19.09 19.61
C HIS A 195 -20.07 -19.34 18.72
N ALA A 196 -20.48 -20.60 18.57
CA ALA A 196 -21.73 -20.99 17.93
C ALA A 196 -22.31 -22.21 18.64
N LEU A 197 -23.64 -22.29 18.67
CA LEU A 197 -24.38 -23.49 19.05
C LEU A 197 -24.82 -24.16 17.75
N THR A 198 -24.24 -25.32 17.42
CA THR A 198 -24.59 -26.08 16.22
C THR A 198 -25.46 -27.29 16.59
N GLU A 199 -25.98 -27.99 15.58
CA GLU A 199 -26.74 -29.23 15.79
C GLU A 199 -25.91 -30.33 16.47
N HIS A 200 -24.58 -30.33 16.26
CA HIS A 200 -23.65 -31.22 16.94
C HIS A 200 -23.17 -30.69 18.31
N GLY A 201 -23.75 -29.61 18.84
CA GLY A 201 -23.40 -29.02 20.13
C GLY A 201 -22.61 -27.71 20.05
N PRO A 202 -22.19 -27.16 21.21
CA PRO A 202 -21.48 -25.88 21.28
C PRO A 202 -20.07 -25.98 20.70
N LEU A 203 -19.69 -25.08 19.79
CA LEU A 203 -18.34 -24.96 19.25
C LEU A 203 -17.59 -23.78 19.87
N CYS A 204 -16.35 -24.02 20.28
CA CYS A 204 -15.45 -22.92 20.66
C CYS A 204 -15.04 -22.11 19.42
N SER A 205 -14.58 -20.86 19.62
CA SER A 205 -14.20 -19.97 18.52
C SER A 205 -13.17 -20.59 17.57
N ARG A 206 -12.21 -21.36 18.10
CA ARG A 206 -11.17 -22.01 17.29
C ARG A 206 -11.74 -23.09 16.38
N CYS A 207 -12.56 -24.00 16.91
CA CYS A 207 -13.20 -25.04 16.09
C CYS A 207 -14.19 -24.45 15.09
N TYR A 208 -14.91 -23.40 15.49
CA TYR A 208 -15.80 -22.68 14.59
C TYR A 208 -15.08 -22.06 13.38
N HIS A 209 -13.90 -21.47 13.59
CA HIS A 209 -13.09 -20.90 12.49
C HIS A 209 -12.31 -21.97 11.71
N ARG A 210 -11.85 -23.04 12.36
CA ARG A 210 -11.11 -24.15 11.71
C ARG A 210 -11.97 -24.88 10.68
N GLY A 211 -13.29 -25.02 10.92
CA GLY A 211 -14.24 -25.55 9.94
C GLY A 211 -14.53 -24.62 8.75
N ARG A 212 -13.85 -23.47 8.64
CA ARG A 212 -14.01 -22.47 7.56
C ARG A 212 -12.70 -22.17 6.82
N VAL A 213 -11.71 -23.04 6.93
CA VAL A 213 -10.55 -22.96 6.03
C VAL A 213 -11.05 -23.42 4.67
N HIS A 214 -11.01 -22.51 3.70
CA HIS A 214 -11.45 -22.79 2.34
C HIS A 214 -10.31 -22.54 1.37
N GLN A 215 -10.23 -23.38 0.34
CA GLN A 215 -9.31 -23.15 -0.76
C GLN A 215 -9.85 -22.03 -1.64
N CYS A 216 -9.01 -21.03 -1.90
CA CYS A 216 -9.38 -19.94 -2.78
C CYS A 216 -9.45 -20.44 -4.24
N CYS A 217 -10.59 -20.27 -4.91
CA CYS A 217 -10.76 -20.66 -6.32
C CYS A 217 -9.90 -19.84 -7.31
N GLU A 218 -9.37 -18.70 -6.88
CA GLU A 218 -8.53 -17.82 -7.70
C GLU A 218 -7.03 -18.07 -7.50
N CYS A 219 -6.55 -18.11 -6.25
CA CYS A 219 -5.12 -18.26 -5.96
C CYS A 219 -4.71 -19.62 -5.39
N GLY A 220 -5.65 -20.55 -5.22
CA GLY A 220 -5.41 -21.90 -4.69
C GLY A 220 -5.04 -21.96 -3.20
N GLN A 221 -4.88 -20.83 -2.51
CA GLN A 221 -4.45 -20.79 -1.11
C GLN A 221 -5.57 -21.19 -0.15
N GLU A 222 -5.24 -22.04 0.83
CA GLU A 222 -6.11 -22.33 1.96
C GLU A 222 -6.14 -21.15 2.94
N THR A 223 -7.33 -20.65 3.26
CA THR A 223 -7.45 -19.52 4.18
C THR A 223 -8.77 -19.53 4.95
N GLU A 224 -8.71 -19.10 6.21
CA GLU A 224 -9.88 -18.79 7.03
C GLU A 224 -10.56 -17.45 6.61
N TYR A 225 -9.86 -16.64 5.81
CA TYR A 225 -10.29 -15.33 5.32
C TYR A 225 -10.82 -15.43 3.88
N ALA A 226 -11.81 -16.29 3.68
CA ALA A 226 -12.51 -16.48 2.43
C ALA A 226 -13.98 -16.11 2.51
N ARG A 227 -14.59 -15.86 1.36
CA ARG A 227 -16.02 -15.66 1.20
C ARG A 227 -16.54 -16.47 0.03
N ARG A 228 -17.79 -16.93 0.11
CA ARG A 228 -18.45 -17.56 -1.04
C ARG A 228 -18.61 -16.57 -2.19
N VAL A 229 -18.30 -17.04 -3.39
CA VAL A 229 -18.42 -16.29 -4.65
C VAL A 229 -19.90 -16.03 -4.94
N THR A 230 -20.73 -17.06 -4.84
CA THR A 230 -22.20 -17.00 -4.96
C THR A 230 -22.89 -17.89 -3.93
N GLU A 231 -24.18 -17.67 -3.67
CA GLU A 231 -25.00 -18.56 -2.82
C GLU A 231 -25.31 -19.90 -3.51
N THR A 232 -25.04 -20.04 -4.80
CA THR A 232 -25.36 -21.22 -5.62
C THR A 232 -24.16 -22.14 -5.90
N MET A 233 -22.92 -21.64 -5.81
CA MET A 233 -21.71 -22.46 -5.97
C MET A 233 -20.98 -22.62 -4.65
N ASP A 234 -20.45 -23.81 -4.37
CA ASP A 234 -19.57 -24.08 -3.22
C ASP A 234 -18.12 -23.66 -3.52
N ALA A 235 -17.97 -22.46 -4.09
CA ALA A 235 -16.69 -21.87 -4.45
C ALA A 235 -16.38 -20.70 -3.51
N TRP A 236 -15.15 -20.67 -3.00
CA TRP A 236 -14.67 -19.71 -2.01
C TRP A 236 -13.54 -18.88 -2.58
N ILE A 237 -13.58 -17.57 -2.35
CA ILE A 237 -12.53 -16.63 -2.78
C ILE A 237 -11.97 -15.88 -1.57
N CYS A 238 -10.64 -15.80 -1.45
CA CYS A 238 -9.99 -15.09 -0.36
C CYS A 238 -10.24 -13.58 -0.46
N TYR A 239 -10.23 -12.85 0.67
CA TYR A 239 -10.44 -11.39 0.67
C TYR A 239 -9.39 -10.61 -0.14
N ARG A 240 -8.22 -11.20 -0.43
CA ARG A 240 -7.18 -10.60 -1.27
C ARG A 240 -7.51 -10.71 -2.76
N CYS A 241 -7.98 -11.86 -3.21
CA CYS A 241 -8.41 -12.10 -4.60
C CYS A 241 -9.80 -11.54 -4.90
N TRP A 242 -10.61 -11.33 -3.86
CA TRP A 242 -11.96 -10.84 -4.03
C TRP A 242 -12.01 -9.37 -4.45
N VAL A 243 -12.53 -9.13 -5.66
CA VAL A 243 -12.88 -7.79 -6.15
C VAL A 243 -14.38 -7.52 -5.89
N PRO A 244 -14.76 -6.37 -5.30
CA PRO A 244 -16.16 -6.01 -5.16
C PRO A 244 -16.87 -5.91 -6.51
N PRO A 245 -18.17 -6.25 -6.60
CA PRO A 245 -18.92 -6.06 -7.82
C PRO A 245 -18.90 -4.59 -8.25
N THR A 246 -18.69 -4.37 -9.54
CA THR A 246 -18.78 -3.06 -10.16
C THR A 246 -20.21 -2.55 -10.03
N ARG A 247 -20.36 -1.37 -9.44
CA ARG A 247 -21.63 -0.67 -9.31
C ARG A 247 -21.41 0.81 -9.50
N THR A 248 -22.45 1.50 -9.95
CA THR A 248 -22.48 2.95 -10.06
C THR A 248 -22.34 3.57 -8.67
N CYS A 249 -21.26 4.32 -8.45
CA CYS A 249 -21.00 4.94 -7.16
C CYS A 249 -21.96 6.12 -6.92
N SER A 250 -22.69 6.12 -5.80
CA SER A 250 -23.63 7.18 -5.41
C SER A 250 -22.98 8.51 -5.01
N VAL A 251 -21.69 8.71 -5.29
CA VAL A 251 -20.93 9.92 -4.96
C VAL A 251 -20.23 10.48 -6.19
N CYS A 252 -19.56 9.64 -6.99
CA CYS A 252 -18.87 10.09 -8.21
C CYS A 252 -19.57 9.71 -9.52
N GLY A 253 -20.69 8.98 -9.49
CA GLY A 253 -21.40 8.52 -10.69
C GLY A 253 -20.70 7.42 -11.49
N ALA A 254 -19.37 7.27 -11.37
CA ALA A 254 -18.63 6.24 -12.10
C ALA A 254 -18.92 4.81 -11.61
N ASP A 255 -18.93 3.88 -12.57
CA ASP A 255 -18.96 2.44 -12.32
C ASP A 255 -17.62 1.96 -11.76
N LYS A 256 -17.63 1.55 -10.49
CA LYS A 256 -16.42 1.14 -9.77
C LYS A 256 -16.73 -0.02 -8.83
N PRO A 257 -15.72 -0.81 -8.43
CA PRO A 257 -15.87 -1.83 -7.39
C PRO A 257 -16.39 -1.22 -6.08
N CYS A 258 -17.63 -1.56 -5.72
CA CYS A 258 -18.31 -1.04 -4.52
C CYS A 258 -18.63 -2.18 -3.54
N GLY A 259 -18.01 -2.17 -2.35
CA GLY A 259 -18.27 -3.18 -1.31
C GLY A 259 -19.69 -3.12 -0.69
N ARG A 260 -20.09 -4.20 0.00
CA ARG A 260 -21.43 -4.36 0.64
C ARG A 260 -21.69 -3.34 1.77
N LYS A 261 -22.98 -3.08 2.03
CA LYS A 261 -23.57 -2.03 2.89
C LYS A 261 -24.12 -2.57 4.21
N THR A 262 -24.12 -1.70 5.23
CA THR A 262 -25.10 -1.70 6.34
C THR A 262 -26.15 -0.58 6.18
N SER A 263 -26.12 0.24 5.11
CA SER A 263 -26.95 1.47 5.00
C SER A 263 -27.35 1.98 3.59
N GLY A 264 -27.56 1.13 2.58
CA GLY A 264 -28.40 1.53 1.42
C GLY A 264 -27.82 2.30 0.20
N LYS A 265 -26.67 3.00 0.24
CA LYS A 265 -25.91 3.67 -0.89
C LYS A 265 -24.60 3.01 -1.46
N PRO A 266 -24.40 2.53 -2.72
CA PRO A 266 -23.11 1.93 -3.09
C PRO A 266 -22.06 3.02 -3.30
N ILE A 267 -20.92 2.95 -2.60
CA ILE A 267 -19.88 3.98 -2.63
C ILE A 267 -18.53 3.32 -2.94
N CYS A 268 -17.80 3.83 -3.93
CA CYS A 268 -16.49 3.31 -4.31
C CYS A 268 -15.44 3.58 -3.21
N SER A 269 -14.39 2.76 -3.15
CA SER A 269 -13.32 2.89 -2.14
C SER A 269 -12.67 4.28 -2.13
N THR A 270 -12.51 4.90 -3.31
CA THR A 270 -11.97 6.26 -3.45
C THR A 270 -12.89 7.32 -2.85
N CYS A 271 -14.18 7.31 -3.17
CA CYS A 271 -15.15 8.25 -2.62
C CYS A 271 -15.38 8.04 -1.13
N ARG A 272 -15.36 6.79 -0.66
CA ARG A 272 -15.37 6.46 0.76
C ARG A 272 -14.14 7.03 1.47
N ALA A 273 -12.95 6.87 0.89
CA ALA A 273 -11.71 7.41 1.45
C ALA A 273 -11.63 8.94 1.39
N ARG A 274 -12.29 9.60 0.43
CA ARG A 274 -12.41 11.07 0.36
C ARG A 274 -13.41 11.64 1.36
N ARG A 275 -14.53 10.93 1.60
CA ARG A 275 -15.57 11.30 2.59
C ARG A 275 -15.22 10.94 4.02
N GLN A 276 -14.12 10.24 4.25
CA GLN A 276 -13.67 9.90 5.59
C GLN A 276 -13.31 11.19 6.34
N GLN A 277 -14.04 11.49 7.42
CA GLN A 277 -13.88 12.71 8.20
C GLN A 277 -12.43 12.81 8.70
N LYS A 278 -11.74 13.89 8.31
CA LYS A 278 -10.43 14.23 8.90
C LYS A 278 -10.66 14.58 10.35
N ARG A 279 -9.81 14.07 11.25
CA ARG A 279 -9.89 14.34 12.68
C ARG A 279 -8.51 14.81 13.16
N ARG A 280 -8.50 15.53 14.28
CA ARG A 280 -7.26 15.99 14.92
C ARG A 280 -6.49 14.77 15.44
N CYS A 281 -5.24 14.61 15.02
CA CYS A 281 -4.34 13.59 15.55
C CYS A 281 -3.92 13.98 16.98
N VAL A 282 -4.03 13.06 17.94
CA VAL A 282 -3.67 13.36 19.34
C VAL A 282 -2.16 13.57 19.53
N GLN A 283 -1.32 12.97 18.69
CA GLN A 283 0.14 13.06 18.83
C GLN A 283 0.73 14.28 18.14
N CYS A 284 0.32 14.60 16.90
CA CYS A 284 0.88 15.73 16.13
C CYS A 284 -0.07 16.92 15.99
N SER A 285 -1.25 16.89 16.60
CA SER A 285 -2.29 17.92 16.51
C SER A 285 -2.81 18.28 15.11
N ARG A 286 -2.30 17.67 14.04
CA ARG A 286 -2.73 17.94 12.65
C ARG A 286 -4.11 17.33 12.34
N THR A 287 -4.93 18.06 11.57
CA THR A 287 -6.22 17.57 11.07
C THR A 287 -6.04 16.78 9.79
N VAL A 288 -5.94 15.46 9.94
CA VAL A 288 -5.57 14.53 8.86
C VAL A 288 -6.46 13.29 8.85
N LYS A 289 -6.24 12.41 7.87
CA LYS A 289 -6.87 11.09 7.88
C LYS A 289 -6.26 10.25 9.00
N ILE A 290 -7.12 9.76 9.89
CA ILE A 290 -6.73 8.93 11.04
C ILE A 290 -6.58 7.49 10.57
N GLN A 291 -5.46 6.86 10.93
CA GLN A 291 -5.20 5.45 10.66
C GLN A 291 -5.95 4.57 11.64
N THR A 292 -5.91 4.90 12.93
CA THR A 292 -6.58 4.12 13.98
C THR A 292 -6.85 4.99 15.22
N THR A 293 -7.67 4.49 16.14
CA THR A 293 -7.93 5.13 17.44
C THR A 293 -7.36 4.22 18.53
N LEU A 294 -6.33 4.67 19.23
CA LEU A 294 -5.69 3.99 20.36
C LEU A 294 -6.27 4.52 21.70
N PRO A 295 -5.92 3.94 22.86
CA PRO A 295 -6.34 4.47 24.15
C PRO A 295 -6.01 5.96 24.36
N ILE A 296 -4.88 6.44 23.85
CA ILE A 296 -4.54 7.87 23.82
C ILE A 296 -5.41 8.71 22.86
N GLY A 297 -6.16 8.10 21.96
CA GLY A 297 -7.04 8.78 21.03
C GLY A 297 -6.73 8.53 19.55
N ALA A 298 -7.21 9.42 18.70
CA ALA A 298 -7.14 9.29 17.24
C ALA A 298 -5.72 9.59 16.73
N ILE A 299 -5.14 8.64 15.97
CA ILE A 299 -3.75 8.75 15.49
C ILE A 299 -3.67 8.65 13.97
N CYS A 300 -2.94 9.58 13.36
CA CYS A 300 -2.64 9.56 11.93
C CYS A 300 -1.57 8.53 11.58
N GLY A 301 -1.45 8.17 10.30
CA GLY A 301 -0.58 7.06 9.92
C GLY A 301 0.93 7.30 10.05
N SER A 302 1.39 8.56 10.05
CA SER A 302 2.79 8.87 10.37
C SER A 302 3.06 8.68 11.87
N CYS A 303 2.23 9.25 12.73
CA CYS A 303 2.36 9.09 14.19
C CYS A 303 2.17 7.63 14.64
N TYR A 304 1.33 6.85 13.95
CA TYR A 304 1.19 5.42 14.20
C TYR A 304 2.48 4.65 13.90
N ARG A 305 3.17 4.99 12.80
CA ARG A 305 4.47 4.40 12.45
C ARG A 305 5.55 4.83 13.43
N HIS A 306 5.58 6.10 13.83
CA HIS A 306 6.52 6.60 14.83
C HIS A 306 6.36 5.84 16.16
N LEU A 307 5.14 5.73 16.70
CA LEU A 307 4.85 4.96 17.92
C LEU A 307 5.28 3.49 17.87
N ARG A 308 5.32 2.91 16.67
CA ARG A 308 5.79 1.53 16.48
C ARG A 308 7.31 1.43 16.55
N ARG A 309 8.03 2.48 16.13
CA ARG A 309 9.50 2.55 16.04
C ARG A 309 10.16 3.05 17.31
N THR A 310 9.45 3.79 18.13
CA THR A 310 9.97 4.39 19.37
C THR A 310 9.32 3.77 20.61
N PRO A 311 9.61 2.49 20.93
CA PRO A 311 9.21 1.93 22.20
C PRO A 311 9.91 2.68 23.33
N ALA A 312 9.17 2.96 24.39
CA ALA A 312 9.67 3.69 25.55
C ALA A 312 9.23 2.98 26.85
N PRO A 313 9.92 3.21 27.98
CA PRO A 313 9.56 2.62 29.26
C PRO A 313 8.12 2.97 29.65
N CYS A 314 7.31 1.95 29.88
CA CYS A 314 5.93 2.14 30.31
C CYS A 314 5.86 2.56 31.78
N ALA A 315 5.20 3.67 32.11
CA ALA A 315 5.05 4.12 33.50
C ALA A 315 4.36 3.10 34.41
N GLY A 316 3.50 2.23 33.86
CA GLY A 316 2.79 1.22 34.64
C GLY A 316 3.51 -0.13 34.80
N CYS A 317 4.47 -0.49 33.94
CA CYS A 317 5.15 -1.80 34.03
C CYS A 317 6.67 -1.78 33.80
N GLY A 318 7.27 -0.61 33.61
CA GLY A 318 8.70 -0.40 33.33
C GLY A 318 9.19 -0.88 31.96
N GLN A 319 8.50 -1.85 31.34
CA GLN A 319 8.91 -2.46 30.08
C GLN A 319 8.89 -1.48 28.90
N SER A 320 9.91 -1.51 28.05
CA SER A 320 10.00 -0.71 26.82
C SER A 320 8.99 -1.20 25.78
N ARG A 321 7.96 -0.40 25.50
CA ARG A 321 6.82 -0.77 24.64
C ARG A 321 6.27 0.45 23.90
N PRO A 322 5.47 0.25 22.83
CA PRO A 322 4.66 1.34 22.26
C PRO A 322 3.70 1.91 23.32
N LEU A 323 3.90 3.17 23.68
CA LEU A 323 3.09 3.84 24.70
C LEU A 323 1.85 4.46 24.06
N VAL A 324 0.76 3.69 24.13
CA VAL A 324 -0.50 3.91 23.42
C VAL A 324 -1.65 4.33 24.34
N GLY A 325 -1.41 4.46 25.64
CA GLY A 325 -2.34 4.99 26.63
C GLY A 325 -1.72 6.06 27.53
N ILE A 326 -2.56 6.68 28.36
CA ILE A 326 -2.18 7.58 29.44
C ILE A 326 -2.83 7.05 30.72
N ASP A 327 -2.12 7.08 31.85
CA ASP A 327 -2.67 6.71 33.17
C ASP A 327 -3.45 7.86 33.83
N THR A 328 -3.90 7.68 35.07
CA THR A 328 -4.62 8.71 35.84
C THR A 328 -3.77 9.92 36.22
N HIS A 329 -2.45 9.79 36.17
CA HIS A 329 -1.49 10.84 36.53
C HIS A 329 -0.92 11.57 35.30
N GLY A 330 -1.39 11.24 34.09
CA GLY A 330 -0.91 11.86 32.85
C GLY A 330 0.32 11.17 32.24
N ASN A 331 0.83 10.08 32.82
CA ASN A 331 2.00 9.38 32.32
C ASN A 331 1.66 8.43 31.18
N ARG A 332 2.62 8.22 30.27
CA ARG A 332 2.46 7.36 29.10
C ARG A 332 2.58 5.88 29.48
N ILE A 333 1.60 5.08 29.08
CA ILE A 333 1.50 3.65 29.38
C ILE A 333 1.29 2.79 28.13
N CYS A 334 1.68 1.52 28.19
CA CYS A 334 1.53 0.58 27.10
C CYS A 334 0.09 0.05 26.98
N GLY A 335 -0.21 -0.61 25.85
CA GLY A 335 -1.55 -1.13 25.54
C GLY A 335 -2.17 -2.00 26.64
N PRO A 336 -1.45 -3.04 27.12
CA PRO A 336 -1.92 -3.85 28.24
C PRO A 336 -2.19 -3.05 29.53
N CYS A 337 -1.28 -2.14 29.91
CA CYS A 337 -1.42 -1.32 31.12
C CYS A 337 -2.59 -0.32 31.02
N SER A 338 -2.94 0.13 29.81
CA SER A 338 -4.11 0.98 29.59
C SER A 338 -5.45 0.23 29.66
N GLY A 339 -5.43 -1.08 29.94
CA GLY A 339 -6.62 -1.92 29.97
C GLY A 339 -7.25 -2.14 28.58
N ASP A 340 -6.51 -1.87 27.50
CA ASP A 340 -7.00 -2.06 26.14
C ASP A 340 -7.11 -3.55 25.80
N CYS A 341 -8.28 -3.99 25.35
CA CYS A 341 -8.59 -5.41 25.14
C CYS A 341 -8.11 -5.97 23.80
N ARG A 342 -7.37 -5.20 22.99
CA ARG A 342 -6.77 -5.73 21.75
C ARG A 342 -5.74 -6.80 22.09
N ASN A 343 -5.48 -7.67 21.12
CA ASN A 343 -4.29 -8.49 21.20
C ASN A 343 -3.06 -7.62 20.98
N TRP A 344 -2.20 -7.56 22.00
CA TRP A 344 -0.93 -6.85 21.95
C TRP A 344 0.27 -7.80 21.83
N ARG A 345 0.08 -9.10 22.06
CA ARG A 345 1.15 -10.10 22.07
C ARG A 345 1.28 -10.76 20.70
N CYS A 346 2.48 -10.69 20.14
CA CYS A 346 2.82 -11.42 18.92
C CYS A 346 2.68 -12.93 19.16
N ARG A 347 1.97 -13.63 18.28
CA ARG A 347 1.79 -15.08 18.39
C ARG A 347 3.10 -15.88 18.23
N HIS A 348 4.09 -15.33 17.52
CA HIS A 348 5.36 -16.01 17.25
C HIS A 348 6.41 -15.74 18.33
N CYS A 349 6.83 -14.48 18.49
CA CYS A 349 7.89 -14.11 19.42
C CYS A 349 7.41 -13.63 20.80
N GLY A 350 6.10 -13.56 21.04
CA GLY A 350 5.54 -13.15 22.34
C GLY A 350 5.66 -11.66 22.69
N ILE A 351 6.40 -10.86 21.89
CA ILE A 351 6.60 -9.43 22.19
C ILE A 351 5.28 -8.67 22.22
N VAL A 352 5.22 -7.67 23.09
CA VAL A 352 4.07 -6.77 23.20
C VAL A 352 4.28 -5.56 22.31
N GLY A 353 3.44 -5.37 21.29
CA GLY A 353 3.59 -4.26 20.37
C GLY A 353 2.38 -4.02 19.47
N LEU A 354 2.54 -3.10 18.52
CA LEU A 354 1.51 -2.81 17.52
C LEU A 354 1.52 -3.91 16.45
N LEU A 355 0.60 -4.86 16.58
CA LEU A 355 0.51 -6.03 15.71
C LEU A 355 -0.06 -5.70 14.32
N ILE A 356 0.32 -6.50 13.33
CA ILE A 356 -0.29 -6.55 12.00
C ILE A 356 -1.44 -7.55 12.06
N GLU A 357 -2.62 -7.11 11.62
CA GLU A 357 -3.87 -7.90 11.64
C GLU A 357 -4.21 -8.51 13.01
N ASN A 358 -3.71 -7.89 14.10
CA ASN A 358 -3.84 -8.36 15.48
C ASN A 358 -3.19 -9.73 15.79
N THR A 359 -2.25 -10.21 14.95
CA THR A 359 -1.71 -11.57 15.07
C THR A 359 -0.19 -11.61 15.26
N PHE A 360 0.56 -10.91 14.42
CA PHE A 360 2.02 -10.94 14.41
C PHE A 360 2.61 -9.53 14.56
N CYS A 361 3.77 -9.40 15.21
CA CYS A 361 4.51 -8.15 15.16
C CYS A 361 5.05 -7.93 13.74
N LEU A 362 5.48 -6.70 13.46
CA LEU A 362 6.01 -6.34 12.15
C LEU A 362 7.19 -7.25 11.75
N SER A 363 8.15 -7.47 12.66
CA SER A 363 9.35 -8.26 12.37
C SER A 363 9.02 -9.70 11.97
N CYS A 364 8.21 -10.40 12.77
CA CYS A 364 7.81 -11.77 12.46
C CYS A 364 6.92 -11.87 11.21
N SER A 365 6.07 -10.88 10.97
CA SER A 365 5.26 -10.84 9.75
C SER A 365 6.14 -10.65 8.51
N VAL A 366 7.18 -9.82 8.58
CA VAL A 366 8.14 -9.63 7.49
C VAL A 366 8.97 -10.89 7.29
N GLU A 367 9.53 -11.47 8.35
CA GLU A 367 10.29 -12.73 8.30
C GLU A 367 9.53 -13.86 7.62
N SER A 368 8.31 -14.13 8.09
CA SER A 368 7.46 -15.17 7.49
C SER A 368 7.28 -14.91 6.00
N ARG A 369 6.94 -13.67 5.63
CA ARG A 369 6.64 -13.33 4.24
C ARG A 369 7.85 -13.30 3.32
N VAL A 370 9.03 -12.94 3.82
CA VAL A 370 10.28 -13.03 3.07
C VAL A 370 10.61 -14.50 2.83
N ARG A 371 10.48 -15.34 3.87
CA ARG A 371 10.65 -16.79 3.72
C ARG A 371 9.68 -17.36 2.68
N ASP A 372 8.38 -17.07 2.83
CA ASP A 372 7.34 -17.50 1.89
C ASP A 372 7.56 -16.99 0.45
N LEU A 373 8.29 -15.89 0.27
CA LEU A 373 8.65 -15.33 -1.03
C LEU A 373 9.81 -16.07 -1.69
N LEU A 374 10.80 -16.47 -0.90
CA LEU A 374 12.06 -17.03 -1.41
C LEU A 374 12.08 -18.56 -1.37
N THR A 375 11.10 -19.18 -0.70
CA THR A 375 10.91 -20.64 -0.71
C THR A 375 10.42 -21.11 -2.08
N GLY A 376 11.26 -21.89 -2.75
CA GLY A 376 10.92 -22.52 -4.02
C GLY A 376 10.14 -23.84 -3.87
N PRO A 377 9.86 -24.55 -4.98
CA PRO A 377 9.07 -25.79 -4.99
C PRO A 377 9.65 -26.91 -4.11
N GLY A 378 10.95 -26.90 -3.83
CA GLY A 378 11.61 -27.83 -2.90
C GLY A 378 11.38 -27.54 -1.41
N GLY A 379 10.52 -26.58 -1.04
CA GLY A 379 10.19 -26.26 0.34
C GLY A 379 11.31 -25.57 1.14
N ARG A 380 12.43 -25.23 0.50
CA ARG A 380 13.56 -24.49 1.08
C ARG A 380 13.85 -23.22 0.27
N VAL A 381 14.45 -22.23 0.93
CA VAL A 381 14.95 -21.04 0.25
C VAL A 381 16.16 -21.43 -0.59
N HIS A 382 16.16 -21.06 -1.87
CA HIS A 382 17.28 -21.36 -2.76
C HIS A 382 18.57 -20.70 -2.24
N PRO A 383 19.73 -21.40 -2.15
CA PRO A 383 20.96 -20.85 -1.57
C PRO A 383 21.41 -19.54 -2.23
N GLN A 384 21.22 -19.43 -3.55
CA GLN A 384 21.52 -18.21 -4.31
C GLN A 384 20.76 -16.98 -3.79
N LEU A 385 19.59 -17.14 -3.16
CA LEU A 385 18.75 -16.04 -2.66
C LEU A 385 18.97 -15.72 -1.18
N ALA A 386 19.95 -16.33 -0.52
CA ALA A 386 20.26 -16.07 0.87
C ALA A 386 20.59 -14.58 1.11
N SER A 387 21.39 -13.98 0.23
CA SER A 387 21.73 -12.56 0.29
C SER A 387 20.51 -11.64 0.08
N VAL A 388 19.52 -12.06 -0.73
CA VAL A 388 18.25 -11.33 -0.87
C VAL A 388 17.43 -11.39 0.40
N ALA A 389 17.45 -12.52 1.11
CA ALA A 389 16.81 -12.65 2.41
C ALA A 389 17.46 -11.69 3.43
N THR A 390 18.79 -11.69 3.52
CA THR A 390 19.55 -10.74 4.36
C THR A 390 19.23 -9.30 3.99
N PHE A 391 19.20 -8.98 2.69
CA PHE A 391 18.87 -7.63 2.23
C PHE A 391 17.47 -7.17 2.68
N LEU A 392 16.47 -8.06 2.60
CA LEU A 392 15.08 -7.72 2.96
C LEU A 392 14.83 -7.73 4.47
N LEU A 393 15.62 -8.49 5.25
CA LEU A 393 15.43 -8.65 6.69
C LEU A 393 16.31 -7.74 7.53
N ASP A 394 17.54 -7.52 7.10
CA ASP A 394 18.59 -6.93 7.94
C ASP A 394 19.04 -5.58 7.37
N GLU A 395 19.21 -5.47 6.04
CA GLU A 395 19.62 -4.23 5.36
C GLU A 395 18.44 -3.29 5.05
N THR A 396 17.20 -3.76 5.10
CA THR A 396 16.02 -2.93 4.81
C THR A 396 15.14 -2.78 6.06
N PRO A 397 14.72 -1.55 6.44
CA PRO A 397 13.82 -1.39 7.58
C PRO A 397 12.54 -2.18 7.40
N ARG A 398 12.15 -2.93 8.44
CA ARG A 398 11.05 -3.91 8.39
C ARG A 398 9.75 -3.31 7.87
N GLU A 399 9.42 -2.04 8.14
CA GLU A 399 8.22 -1.41 7.53
C GLU A 399 8.34 -1.25 6.02
N ARG A 400 9.53 -0.89 5.52
CA ARG A 400 9.79 -0.73 4.09
C ARG A 400 9.73 -2.10 3.41
N SER A 401 10.34 -3.13 3.99
CA SER A 401 10.20 -4.53 3.53
C SER A 401 8.73 -4.95 3.50
N HIS A 402 7.98 -4.69 4.58
CA HIS A 402 6.54 -4.97 4.61
C HIS A 402 5.75 -4.22 3.53
N GLN A 403 6.10 -2.97 3.21
CA GLN A 403 5.46 -2.22 2.12
C GLN A 403 5.84 -2.77 0.74
N LEU A 404 7.11 -3.07 0.51
CA LEU A 404 7.62 -3.66 -0.74
C LEU A 404 6.91 -4.99 -1.02
N LEU A 405 6.87 -5.88 -0.03
CA LEU A 405 6.20 -7.19 -0.12
C LEU A 405 4.70 -7.10 -0.43
N ASN A 406 4.06 -5.96 -0.18
CA ASN A 406 2.62 -5.76 -0.42
C ASN A 406 2.29 -5.07 -1.74
N ARG A 407 3.22 -4.29 -2.32
CA ARG A 407 2.89 -3.34 -3.41
C ARG A 407 3.88 -3.35 -4.57
N ALA A 408 5.05 -3.93 -4.41
CA ALA A 408 6.10 -3.82 -5.42
C ALA A 408 5.95 -4.92 -6.47
N GLN A 409 5.73 -4.53 -7.74
CA GLN A 409 5.58 -5.49 -8.84
C GLN A 409 6.83 -6.34 -9.07
N TRP A 410 8.02 -5.83 -8.76
CA TRP A 410 9.26 -6.60 -8.88
C TRP A 410 9.31 -7.79 -7.90
N VAL A 411 8.62 -7.72 -6.76
CA VAL A 411 8.49 -8.84 -5.82
C VAL A 411 7.63 -9.95 -6.43
N THR A 412 6.62 -9.61 -7.21
CA THR A 412 5.83 -10.58 -7.97
C THR A 412 6.66 -11.27 -9.05
N LEU A 413 7.52 -10.52 -9.75
CA LEU A 413 8.45 -11.09 -10.72
C LEU A 413 9.48 -12.01 -10.06
N LEU A 414 10.02 -11.61 -8.90
CA LEU A 414 10.91 -12.46 -8.12
C LEU A 414 10.20 -13.76 -7.71
N ARG A 415 8.96 -13.68 -7.24
CA ARG A 415 8.15 -14.87 -6.92
C ARG A 415 8.00 -15.81 -8.11
N SER A 416 7.69 -15.30 -9.29
CA SER A 416 7.57 -16.16 -10.49
C SER A 416 8.88 -16.84 -10.87
N LEU A 417 10.03 -16.18 -10.66
CA LEU A 417 11.35 -16.78 -10.88
C LEU A 417 11.68 -17.83 -9.81
N VAL A 418 11.27 -17.62 -8.56
CA VAL A 418 11.44 -18.61 -7.48
C VAL A 418 10.56 -19.85 -7.71
N GLU A 419 9.34 -19.64 -8.21
CA GLU A 419 8.38 -20.71 -8.50
C GLU A 419 8.81 -21.60 -9.67
N SER A 420 9.58 -21.08 -10.64
CA SER A 420 10.10 -21.90 -11.74
C SER A 420 11.15 -22.92 -11.26
N GLY A 421 11.81 -22.67 -10.12
CA GLY A 421 12.83 -23.55 -9.55
C GLY A 421 14.18 -23.53 -10.28
N ASP A 422 14.29 -22.78 -11.38
CA ASP A 422 15.52 -22.63 -12.16
C ASP A 422 16.51 -21.66 -11.50
N PRO A 423 17.83 -21.79 -11.74
CA PRO A 423 18.82 -20.80 -11.33
C PRO A 423 18.51 -19.41 -11.91
N ILE A 424 18.55 -18.38 -11.07
CA ILE A 424 18.27 -17.01 -11.50
C ILE A 424 19.53 -16.45 -12.17
N THR A 425 19.44 -16.25 -13.48
CA THR A 425 20.53 -15.71 -14.31
C THR A 425 20.08 -14.44 -15.04
N HIS A 426 21.01 -13.67 -15.59
CA HIS A 426 20.67 -12.54 -16.47
C HIS A 426 19.74 -12.96 -17.63
N ALA A 427 19.98 -14.13 -18.24
CA ALA A 427 19.13 -14.67 -19.30
C ALA A 427 17.70 -15.02 -18.84
N SER A 428 17.52 -15.43 -17.58
CA SER A 428 16.18 -15.64 -17.01
C SER A 428 15.37 -14.33 -16.91
N LEU A 429 16.03 -13.21 -16.61
CA LEU A 429 15.41 -11.87 -16.57
C LEU A 429 15.17 -11.30 -17.96
N ASP A 430 16.00 -11.65 -18.95
CA ASP A 430 15.85 -11.19 -20.34
C ASP A 430 14.60 -11.77 -21.01
N ARG A 431 14.20 -12.99 -20.61
CA ARG A 431 12.94 -13.65 -21.04
C ARG A 431 11.66 -13.00 -20.49
N LEU A 432 11.76 -12.15 -19.46
CA LEU A 432 10.61 -11.43 -18.91
C LEU A 432 10.26 -10.21 -19.78
N LYS A 433 9.00 -9.74 -19.71
CA LYS A 433 8.59 -8.50 -20.37
C LYS A 433 9.41 -7.33 -19.85
N GLN A 434 10.29 -6.78 -20.69
CA GLN A 434 11.20 -5.72 -20.31
C GLN A 434 10.46 -4.45 -19.86
N GLY A 435 10.97 -3.82 -18.81
CA GLY A 435 10.35 -2.64 -18.20
C GLY A 435 11.05 -2.18 -16.92
N THR A 436 10.53 -1.14 -16.30
CA THR A 436 11.13 -0.54 -15.09
C THR A 436 11.25 -1.54 -13.93
N HIS A 437 10.30 -2.46 -13.81
CA HIS A 437 10.28 -3.46 -12.72
C HIS A 437 11.33 -4.55 -12.91
N VAL A 438 11.51 -5.08 -14.13
CA VAL A 438 12.59 -6.04 -14.45
C VAL A 438 13.95 -5.39 -14.26
N ARG A 439 14.12 -4.14 -14.71
CA ARG A 439 15.37 -3.39 -14.49
C ARG A 439 15.68 -3.21 -13.01
N HIS A 440 14.68 -2.86 -12.20
CA HIS A 440 14.86 -2.71 -10.76
C HIS A 440 15.16 -4.03 -10.07
N LEU A 441 14.48 -5.12 -10.45
CA LEU A 441 14.77 -6.46 -9.96
C LEU A 441 16.23 -6.86 -10.26
N ARG A 442 16.68 -6.65 -11.50
CA ARG A 442 18.07 -6.91 -11.89
C ARG A 442 19.06 -6.12 -11.03
N THR A 443 18.82 -4.83 -10.79
CA THR A 443 19.68 -4.02 -9.89
C THR A 443 19.72 -4.59 -8.48
N VAL A 444 18.58 -5.00 -7.91
CA VAL A 444 18.55 -5.61 -6.57
C VAL A 444 19.37 -6.90 -6.56
N LEU A 445 19.20 -7.77 -7.56
CA LEU A 445 19.92 -9.05 -7.65
C LEU A 445 21.44 -8.86 -7.81
N VAL A 446 21.87 -7.90 -8.64
CA VAL A 446 23.30 -7.53 -8.77
C VAL A 446 23.83 -6.98 -7.45
N TYR A 447 23.11 -6.05 -6.83
CA TYR A 447 23.48 -5.47 -5.55
C TYR A 447 23.64 -6.52 -4.44
N THR A 448 22.74 -7.50 -4.37
CA THR A 448 22.82 -8.61 -3.41
C THR A 448 23.84 -9.69 -3.78
N GLY A 449 24.60 -9.52 -4.88
CA GLY A 449 25.57 -10.52 -5.35
C GLY A 449 24.95 -11.81 -5.90
N VAL A 450 23.64 -11.82 -6.20
CA VAL A 450 22.95 -12.96 -6.84
C VAL A 450 23.34 -13.08 -8.31
N LEU A 451 23.60 -11.94 -8.93
CA LEU A 451 24.06 -11.81 -10.30
C LEU A 451 25.33 -10.98 -10.31
N ASP A 452 26.27 -11.32 -11.18
CA ASP A 452 27.43 -10.47 -11.42
C ASP A 452 27.01 -9.14 -12.05
N ASP A 453 27.80 -8.09 -11.81
CA ASP A 453 27.59 -6.82 -12.47
C ASP A 453 27.71 -7.01 -13.99
N ARG A 454 26.72 -6.48 -14.70
CA ARG A 454 26.65 -6.56 -16.15
C ARG A 454 26.82 -5.14 -16.64
N SER A 455 27.88 -4.86 -17.39
CA SER A 455 28.11 -3.61 -18.14
C SER A 455 27.10 -3.42 -19.30
N HIS A 456 25.84 -3.82 -19.08
CA HIS A 456 24.80 -4.08 -20.06
C HIS A 456 24.21 -2.83 -20.72
N ASP A 457 24.42 -1.64 -20.17
CA ASP A 457 23.80 -0.43 -20.70
C ASP A 457 24.47 0.06 -21.99
N LEU A 458 25.68 -0.43 -22.33
CA LEU A 458 26.34 -0.16 -23.62
C LEU A 458 26.06 -1.29 -24.64
N ASP A 459 26.12 -2.56 -24.23
CA ASP A 459 25.79 -3.69 -25.11
C ASP A 459 24.33 -3.65 -25.59
N ALA A 460 23.40 -3.21 -24.72
CA ALA A 460 22.00 -2.98 -25.11
C ALA A 460 21.79 -1.72 -25.98
N VAL A 461 22.80 -0.85 -26.09
CA VAL A 461 22.80 0.26 -27.06
C VAL A 461 23.36 -0.22 -28.38
N ASP A 462 24.39 -1.08 -28.39
CA ASP A 462 24.91 -1.74 -29.60
C ASP A 462 23.78 -2.51 -30.31
N ALA A 463 23.07 -3.41 -29.60
CA ALA A 463 21.96 -4.17 -30.20
C ALA A 463 20.79 -3.28 -30.69
N TRP A 464 20.52 -2.16 -30.00
CA TRP A 464 19.50 -1.20 -30.44
C TRP A 464 19.95 -0.40 -31.67
N ILE A 465 21.25 -0.12 -31.80
CA ILE A 465 21.81 0.53 -32.99
C ILE A 465 21.63 -0.39 -34.19
N ASP A 466 21.92 -1.69 -34.05
CA ASP A 466 21.73 -2.66 -35.13
C ASP A 466 20.25 -2.71 -35.57
N GLU A 467 19.31 -2.83 -34.63
CA GLU A 467 17.87 -2.80 -34.92
C GLU A 467 17.42 -1.49 -35.60
N LEU A 468 17.93 -0.33 -35.14
CA LEU A 468 17.63 0.95 -35.77
C LEU A 468 18.18 1.03 -37.20
N LEU A 469 19.41 0.55 -37.43
CA LEU A 469 20.04 0.58 -38.75
C LEU A 469 19.36 -0.37 -39.73
N ASP A 470 18.89 -1.53 -39.27
CA ASP A 470 18.14 -2.49 -40.09
C ASP A 470 16.79 -1.94 -40.54
N GLY A 471 16.18 -1.04 -39.74
CA GLY A 471 14.92 -0.38 -40.07
C GLY A 471 15.04 0.86 -40.98
N LEU A 472 16.25 1.28 -41.33
CA LEU A 472 16.50 2.50 -42.13
C LEU A 472 16.91 2.16 -43.58
N PRO A 473 16.64 3.06 -44.54
CA PRO A 473 17.21 2.99 -45.89
C PRO A 473 18.74 2.80 -45.88
N ARG A 474 19.26 2.03 -46.85
CA ARG A 474 20.66 1.58 -46.89
C ARG A 474 21.66 2.75 -46.90
N ASP A 475 21.36 3.79 -47.66
CA ASP A 475 22.11 5.04 -47.76
C ASP A 475 22.21 5.77 -46.41
N ILE A 476 21.09 5.88 -45.69
CA ILE A 476 21.05 6.47 -44.34
C ILE A 476 21.83 5.61 -43.34
N ALA A 477 21.65 4.29 -43.37
CA ALA A 477 22.32 3.36 -42.46
C ALA A 477 23.86 3.40 -42.62
N LEU A 478 24.35 3.55 -43.86
CA LEU A 478 25.78 3.68 -44.16
C LEU A 478 26.41 4.94 -43.56
N LEU A 479 25.68 6.06 -43.52
CA LEU A 479 26.15 7.30 -42.89
C LEU A 479 26.07 7.23 -41.36
N LEU A 480 25.02 6.60 -40.83
CA LEU A 480 24.74 6.59 -39.39
C LEU A 480 25.60 5.60 -38.61
N ARG A 481 25.94 4.45 -39.21
CA ARG A 481 26.76 3.40 -38.58
C ARG A 481 28.14 3.91 -38.09
N PRO A 482 28.96 4.59 -38.91
CA PRO A 482 30.24 5.10 -38.45
C PRO A 482 30.09 6.20 -37.38
N TYR A 483 29.08 7.08 -37.49
CA TYR A 483 28.78 8.07 -36.46
C TYR A 483 28.43 7.42 -35.11
N ALA A 484 27.55 6.40 -35.13
CA ALA A 484 27.11 5.69 -33.94
C ALA A 484 28.28 4.97 -33.25
N ALA A 485 29.09 4.23 -34.01
CA ALA A 485 30.20 3.44 -33.49
C ALA A 485 31.39 4.28 -33.02
N TRP A 486 31.89 5.18 -33.87
CA TRP A 486 33.18 5.84 -33.67
C TRP A 486 33.08 7.19 -32.95
N SER A 487 31.92 7.85 -33.01
CA SER A 487 31.72 9.14 -32.35
C SER A 487 30.89 9.02 -31.08
N VAL A 488 29.70 8.43 -31.15
CA VAL A 488 28.76 8.41 -30.02
C VAL A 488 29.13 7.35 -28.98
N LEU A 489 29.33 6.10 -29.40
CA LEU A 489 29.68 5.00 -28.51
C LEU A 489 31.10 5.12 -27.95
N HIS A 490 32.07 5.54 -28.77
CA HIS A 490 33.42 5.79 -28.28
C HIS A 490 33.44 6.84 -27.16
N ARG A 491 32.75 7.99 -27.33
CA ARG A 491 32.61 9.00 -26.26
C ARG A 491 31.81 8.50 -25.05
N ALA A 492 30.81 7.64 -25.27
CA ALA A 492 30.03 7.02 -24.19
C ALA A 492 30.89 6.06 -23.35
N ARG A 493 31.71 5.22 -23.99
CA ARG A 493 32.68 4.30 -23.36
C ARG A 493 33.76 5.07 -22.62
N HIS A 494 34.33 6.11 -23.24
CA HIS A 494 35.34 6.96 -22.62
C HIS A 494 34.80 7.73 -21.41
N ARG A 495 33.52 8.15 -21.41
CA ARG A 495 32.89 8.77 -20.23
C ARG A 495 32.52 7.76 -19.13
N ALA A 496 32.28 6.51 -19.48
CA ALA A 496 32.09 5.45 -18.50
C ALA A 496 33.42 5.04 -17.84
N GLN A 497 34.54 5.18 -18.56
CA GLN A 497 35.89 4.84 -18.09
C GLN A 497 36.65 6.01 -17.46
N GLY A 498 36.31 7.26 -17.81
CA GLY A 498 36.95 8.47 -17.28
C GLY A 498 36.53 8.75 -15.84
N GLY A 499 37.39 8.38 -14.89
CA GLY A 499 37.18 8.47 -13.44
C GLY A 499 37.06 9.89 -12.90
N GLY A 500 35.83 10.40 -12.83
CA GLY A 500 35.44 11.24 -11.70
C GLY A 500 35.14 10.37 -10.48
N ALA A 501 35.10 10.97 -9.28
CA ALA A 501 34.88 10.26 -8.01
C ALA A 501 33.70 9.28 -8.07
N HIS A 502 32.66 9.57 -8.86
CA HIS A 502 31.56 8.65 -9.15
C HIS A 502 31.23 8.56 -10.66
N PRO A 503 31.33 7.38 -11.30
CA PRO A 503 30.98 7.23 -12.70
C PRO A 503 29.47 7.47 -12.91
N PRO A 504 29.07 8.15 -14.01
CA PRO A 504 27.66 8.44 -14.26
C PRO A 504 26.86 7.15 -14.35
N ALA A 505 25.73 7.08 -13.63
CA ALA A 505 24.83 5.94 -13.67
C ALA A 505 24.57 5.49 -15.12
N ALA A 506 24.82 4.22 -15.42
CA ALA A 506 24.91 3.71 -16.78
C ALA A 506 23.66 4.02 -17.67
N GLY A 507 22.48 4.16 -17.05
CA GLY A 507 21.24 4.57 -17.73
C GLY A 507 21.17 6.04 -18.18
N SER A 508 22.12 6.89 -17.78
CA SER A 508 22.31 8.25 -18.28
C SER A 508 23.06 8.25 -19.62
N VAL A 509 24.08 7.41 -19.72
CA VAL A 509 24.93 7.23 -20.91
C VAL A 509 24.15 6.61 -22.06
N SER A 510 23.33 5.58 -21.80
CA SER A 510 22.46 4.98 -22.82
C SER A 510 21.44 5.98 -23.39
N ARG A 511 20.81 6.79 -22.54
CA ARG A 511 19.86 7.83 -22.98
C ARG A 511 20.56 8.93 -23.79
N TYR A 512 21.78 9.30 -23.40
CA TYR A 512 22.61 10.25 -24.12
C TYR A 512 22.92 9.76 -25.54
N ALA A 513 23.29 8.48 -25.70
CA ALA A 513 23.65 7.89 -26.99
C ALA A 513 22.43 7.78 -27.91
N ARG A 514 21.34 7.16 -27.42
CA ARG A 514 20.09 6.99 -28.19
C ARG A 514 19.53 8.30 -28.71
N ALA A 515 19.50 9.34 -27.87
CA ALA A 515 18.92 10.63 -28.25
C ALA A 515 19.67 11.34 -29.40
N ARG A 516 20.98 11.13 -29.54
CA ARG A 516 21.80 11.73 -30.62
C ARG A 516 21.68 10.96 -31.92
N ILE A 517 21.79 9.64 -31.83
CA ILE A 517 21.67 8.75 -32.99
C ILE A 517 20.26 8.87 -33.58
N THR A 518 19.22 8.93 -32.74
CA THR A 518 17.83 9.15 -33.18
C THR A 518 17.66 10.50 -33.87
N ALA A 519 18.24 11.58 -33.33
CA ALA A 519 18.13 12.91 -33.95
C ALA A 519 18.82 12.97 -35.33
N ALA A 520 19.98 12.32 -35.48
CA ALA A 520 20.67 12.21 -36.76
C ALA A 520 19.87 11.36 -37.76
N ALA A 521 19.34 10.21 -37.34
CA ALA A 521 18.49 9.36 -38.18
C ALA A 521 17.24 10.11 -38.68
N GLN A 522 16.58 10.85 -37.79
CA GLN A 522 15.41 11.67 -38.13
C GLN A 522 15.74 12.79 -39.13
N PHE A 523 16.89 13.44 -38.99
CA PHE A 523 17.31 14.48 -39.92
C PHE A 523 17.66 13.90 -41.30
N LEU A 524 18.41 12.80 -41.35
CA LEU A 524 18.75 12.13 -42.61
C LEU A 524 17.50 11.63 -43.33
N THR A 525 16.55 11.05 -42.60
CA THR A 525 15.26 10.62 -43.17
C THR A 525 14.49 11.82 -43.71
N TRP A 526 14.45 12.92 -42.95
CA TRP A 526 13.78 14.15 -43.39
C TRP A 526 14.42 14.77 -44.64
N LEU A 527 15.75 14.73 -44.77
CA LEU A 527 16.43 15.18 -45.99
C LEU A 527 16.02 14.33 -47.19
N THR A 528 16.03 13.00 -47.04
CA THR A 528 15.58 12.06 -48.09
C THR A 528 14.12 12.31 -48.48
N ASP A 529 13.23 12.54 -47.51
CA ASP A 529 11.82 12.86 -47.74
C ASP A 529 11.62 14.20 -48.50
N HIS A 530 12.64 15.05 -48.54
CA HIS A 530 12.65 16.34 -49.26
C HIS A 530 13.57 16.31 -50.50
N ASP A 531 13.88 15.12 -51.01
CA ASP A 531 14.73 14.89 -52.19
C ASP A 531 16.13 15.55 -52.06
N ARG A 532 16.69 15.50 -50.84
CA ARG A 532 18.02 16.01 -50.51
C ARG A 532 18.88 14.93 -49.89
N ASP A 533 20.17 14.96 -50.20
CA ASP A 533 21.18 14.16 -49.52
C ASP A 533 22.00 15.03 -48.54
N LEU A 534 22.81 14.37 -47.71
CA LEU A 534 23.63 15.06 -46.71
C LEU A 534 24.67 16.00 -47.36
N ALA A 535 25.21 15.64 -48.53
CA ALA A 535 26.20 16.43 -49.24
C ALA A 535 25.61 17.73 -49.81
N GLY A 536 24.36 17.70 -50.27
CA GLY A 536 23.62 18.83 -50.81
C GLY A 536 22.81 19.63 -49.77
N ALA A 537 22.91 19.29 -48.48
CA ALA A 537 22.21 19.97 -47.40
C ALA A 537 22.71 21.41 -47.20
N ARG A 538 21.77 22.36 -47.02
CA ARG A 538 22.08 23.78 -46.81
C ARG A 538 21.64 24.23 -45.42
N GLN A 539 22.14 25.39 -44.98
CA GLN A 539 21.75 25.98 -43.70
C GLN A 539 20.23 26.15 -43.58
N ALA A 540 19.56 26.56 -44.67
CA ALA A 540 18.11 26.70 -44.72
C ALA A 540 17.34 25.38 -44.46
N ASP A 541 17.91 24.23 -44.81
CA ASP A 541 17.31 22.92 -44.58
C ASP A 541 17.42 22.54 -43.09
N VAL A 542 18.57 22.85 -42.47
CA VAL A 542 18.79 22.69 -41.03
C VAL A 542 17.85 23.59 -40.24
N ASP A 543 17.77 24.87 -40.59
CA ASP A 543 16.92 25.84 -39.89
C ASP A 543 15.44 25.43 -39.95
N ARG A 544 14.94 25.05 -41.13
CA ARG A 544 13.57 24.53 -41.32
C ARG A 544 13.31 23.30 -40.45
N TRP A 545 14.25 22.34 -40.44
CA TRP A 545 14.12 21.16 -39.61
C TRP A 545 14.19 21.48 -38.11
N LEU A 546 14.92 22.50 -37.68
CA LEU A 546 14.93 22.90 -36.27
C LEU A 546 13.62 23.59 -35.86
N ASP A 547 13.06 24.44 -36.72
CA ASP A 547 11.81 25.19 -36.48
C ASP A 547 10.58 24.29 -36.39
N ASP A 548 10.53 23.22 -37.20
CA ASP A 548 9.41 22.28 -37.23
C ASP A 548 9.35 21.33 -36.02
N GLY A 549 10.20 21.54 -35.00
CA GLY A 549 10.39 20.57 -33.92
C GLY A 549 10.68 21.15 -32.56
N THR A 550 10.86 20.24 -31.59
CA THR A 550 11.22 20.63 -30.23
C THR A 550 12.74 20.79 -30.08
N THR A 551 13.18 21.43 -29.00
CA THR A 551 14.60 21.65 -28.67
C THR A 551 15.44 20.37 -28.59
N THR A 552 14.85 19.17 -28.58
CA THR A 552 15.60 17.92 -28.71
C THR A 552 16.29 17.76 -30.07
N ARG A 553 15.77 18.41 -31.13
CA ARG A 553 16.36 18.41 -32.48
C ARG A 553 17.75 19.06 -32.51
N TRP A 554 18.02 20.00 -31.59
CA TRP A 554 19.32 20.66 -31.46
C TRP A 554 20.47 19.69 -31.09
N ARG A 555 20.16 18.46 -30.67
CA ARG A 555 21.17 17.39 -30.50
C ARG A 555 21.83 16.97 -31.81
N LEU A 556 21.26 17.35 -32.96
CA LEU A 556 21.82 17.16 -34.30
C LEU A 556 23.20 17.81 -34.46
N ARG A 557 23.51 18.86 -33.69
CA ARG A 557 24.81 19.56 -33.73
C ARG A 557 26.01 18.62 -33.70
N ASP A 558 25.97 17.60 -32.82
CA ASP A 558 27.08 16.66 -32.67
C ASP A 558 27.28 15.77 -33.91
N PHE A 559 26.22 15.53 -34.69
CA PHE A 559 26.29 14.81 -35.95
C PHE A 559 26.83 15.69 -37.08
N LEU A 560 26.34 16.93 -37.22
CA LEU A 560 26.81 17.83 -38.28
C LEU A 560 28.28 18.23 -38.11
N LEU A 561 28.73 18.46 -36.87
CA LEU A 561 30.16 18.70 -36.60
C LEU A 561 31.02 17.50 -36.99
N TRP A 562 30.56 16.29 -36.68
CA TRP A 562 31.24 15.06 -37.08
C TRP A 562 31.23 14.89 -38.61
N ALA A 563 30.07 15.08 -39.26
CA ALA A 563 29.92 14.95 -40.69
C ALA A 563 30.79 15.96 -41.45
N ASN A 564 30.88 17.21 -40.99
CA ASN A 564 31.79 18.22 -41.53
C ASN A 564 33.26 17.82 -41.34
N SER A 565 33.65 17.33 -40.15
CA SER A 565 35.04 16.87 -39.92
C SER A 565 35.45 15.66 -40.78
N HIS A 566 34.46 14.93 -41.33
CA HIS A 566 34.64 13.82 -42.27
C HIS A 566 34.33 14.22 -43.73
N HIS A 567 34.17 15.52 -44.01
CA HIS A 567 33.88 16.08 -45.34
C HIS A 567 32.62 15.53 -46.02
N LEU A 568 31.60 15.15 -45.24
CA LEU A 568 30.32 14.62 -45.72
C LEU A 568 29.25 15.69 -45.97
N THR A 569 29.44 16.90 -45.43
CA THR A 569 28.54 18.06 -45.55
C THR A 569 29.35 19.34 -45.42
N ALA A 570 28.79 20.46 -45.88
CA ALA A 570 29.31 21.80 -45.59
C ALA A 570 29.26 22.12 -44.08
N ASP A 571 29.90 23.22 -43.67
CA ASP A 571 29.82 23.71 -42.29
C ASP A 571 28.42 24.27 -41.98
N LEU A 572 27.58 23.39 -41.43
CA LEU A 572 26.19 23.68 -41.09
C LEU A 572 26.05 23.95 -39.59
N HIS A 573 25.42 25.07 -39.26
CA HIS A 573 25.26 25.56 -37.90
C HIS A 573 23.98 25.01 -37.25
N VAL A 574 24.11 24.50 -36.02
CA VAL A 574 22.99 24.21 -35.13
C VAL A 574 23.25 24.95 -33.81
N PRO A 575 22.27 25.72 -33.31
CA PRO A 575 22.39 26.40 -32.02
C PRO A 575 22.75 25.44 -30.90
N SER A 576 23.60 25.88 -29.99
CA SER A 576 24.00 25.04 -28.85
C SER A 576 22.82 24.82 -27.90
N LEU A 577 22.61 23.58 -27.46
CA LEU A 577 21.78 23.29 -26.29
C LEU A 577 22.45 23.87 -25.04
N GLY A 578 22.22 25.16 -24.78
CA GLY A 578 22.57 25.85 -23.54
C GLY A 578 23.95 26.50 -23.47
N ARG A 579 24.53 27.02 -24.57
CA ARG A 579 25.80 27.77 -24.52
C ARG A 579 25.89 29.03 -25.37
N GLU A 580 24.83 29.47 -26.05
CA GLU A 580 24.82 30.73 -26.80
C GLU A 580 23.81 31.68 -26.15
N GLY A 581 24.31 32.81 -25.64
CA GLY A 581 23.56 33.83 -24.92
C GLY A 581 23.76 33.84 -23.40
N LEU A 582 23.64 35.03 -22.81
CA LEU A 582 23.53 35.20 -21.36
C LEU A 582 22.29 34.46 -20.85
N PRO A 583 22.27 33.95 -19.60
CA PRO A 583 21.12 33.23 -19.07
C PRO A 583 19.89 34.14 -19.07
N GLN A 584 18.93 33.88 -19.96
CA GLN A 584 17.77 34.76 -20.19
C GLN A 584 16.78 34.80 -19.01
N HIS A 585 16.97 33.97 -17.97
CA HIS A 585 16.06 33.82 -16.85
C HIS A 585 16.86 33.49 -15.57
N ILE A 586 17.43 34.53 -14.96
CA ILE A 586 18.08 34.45 -13.64
C ILE A 586 17.05 34.83 -12.58
N LEU A 587 17.07 34.10 -11.46
CA LEU A 587 16.19 34.39 -10.35
C LEU A 587 16.72 35.63 -9.60
N GLY A 588 15.86 36.62 -9.32
CA GLY A 588 16.28 37.83 -8.59
C GLY A 588 16.79 37.52 -7.18
N ASP A 589 17.71 38.33 -6.66
CA ASP A 589 18.41 38.00 -5.40
C ASP A 589 17.46 37.90 -4.20
N ASP A 590 16.44 38.76 -4.12
CA ASP A 590 15.40 38.68 -3.09
C ASP A 590 14.62 37.36 -3.12
N GLN A 591 14.26 36.90 -4.32
CA GLN A 591 13.59 35.61 -4.50
C GLN A 591 14.53 34.46 -4.12
N ARG A 592 15.83 34.59 -4.41
CA ARG A 592 16.85 33.57 -4.09
C ARG A 592 16.98 33.43 -2.59
N TRP A 593 17.11 34.55 -1.88
CA TRP A 593 17.16 34.60 -0.42
C TRP A 593 15.87 34.12 0.23
N ALA A 594 14.71 34.45 -0.32
CA ALA A 594 13.43 33.95 0.18
C ALA A 594 13.33 32.41 0.09
N LEU A 595 13.72 31.84 -1.05
CA LEU A 595 13.76 30.38 -1.25
C LEU A 595 14.80 29.72 -0.33
N LEU A 596 15.97 30.34 -0.15
CA LEU A 596 17.02 29.82 0.74
C LEU A 596 16.55 29.81 2.20
N ARG A 597 15.94 30.91 2.67
CA ARG A 597 15.35 30.98 4.02
C ARG A 597 14.28 29.91 4.22
N ARG A 598 13.46 29.64 3.19
CA ARG A 598 12.47 28.55 3.22
C ARG A 598 13.15 27.19 3.35
N CYS A 599 14.18 26.88 2.55
CA CYS A 599 14.96 25.65 2.69
C CYS A 599 15.52 25.49 4.11
N LEU A 600 16.11 26.54 4.67
CA LEU A 600 16.72 26.48 5.99
C LEU A 600 15.69 26.37 7.14
N ARG A 601 14.49 26.96 7.00
CA ARG A 601 13.58 27.15 8.16
C ARG A 601 12.21 26.48 8.07
N ASP A 602 11.72 26.06 6.90
CA ASP A 602 10.37 25.49 6.76
C ASP A 602 10.36 23.98 7.12
N PRO A 603 9.79 23.57 8.28
CA PRO A 603 9.77 22.16 8.69
C PRO A 603 8.75 21.32 7.90
N ASN A 604 7.92 21.94 7.05
CA ASN A 604 6.98 21.21 6.20
C ASN A 604 7.61 20.75 4.88
N LEU A 605 8.77 21.32 4.53
CA LEU A 605 9.54 20.86 3.39
C LEU A 605 10.36 19.62 3.79
N ASP A 606 10.38 18.64 2.90
CA ASP A 606 11.15 17.40 3.08
C ASP A 606 12.65 17.70 3.31
N LEU A 607 13.27 17.05 4.31
CA LEU A 607 14.64 17.34 4.75
C LEU A 607 15.65 17.22 3.60
N THR A 608 15.50 16.19 2.76
CA THR A 608 16.33 16.00 1.56
C THR A 608 16.22 17.20 0.60
N LEU A 609 15.03 17.75 0.41
CA LEU A 609 14.82 18.93 -0.45
C LEU A 609 15.31 20.23 0.20
N ARG A 610 15.28 20.33 1.54
CA ARG A 610 15.83 21.45 2.29
C ARG A 610 17.34 21.55 2.11
N VAL A 611 18.07 20.46 2.36
CA VAL A 611 19.53 20.41 2.19
C VAL A 611 19.91 20.62 0.73
N ALA A 612 19.31 19.85 -0.20
CA ALA A 612 19.63 19.98 -1.63
C ALA A 612 19.31 21.37 -2.20
N GLY A 613 18.18 21.97 -1.79
CA GLY A 613 17.81 23.32 -2.21
C GLY A 613 18.77 24.37 -1.68
N ALA A 614 19.22 24.24 -0.42
CA ALA A 614 20.22 25.13 0.16
C ALA A 614 21.57 25.03 -0.55
N LEU A 615 22.06 23.81 -0.85
CA LEU A 615 23.30 23.60 -1.60
C LEU A 615 23.25 24.19 -3.02
N LEU A 616 22.08 24.13 -3.68
CA LEU A 616 21.87 24.76 -4.99
C LEU A 616 21.85 26.28 -4.89
N LEU A 617 21.17 26.85 -3.90
CA LEU A 617 20.95 28.30 -3.78
C LEU A 617 22.14 29.08 -3.19
N LEU A 618 22.95 28.43 -2.34
CA LEU A 618 24.17 29.00 -1.75
C LEU A 618 25.40 28.72 -2.61
N TYR A 619 25.64 27.46 -2.96
CA TYR A 619 26.89 27.01 -3.58
C TYR A 619 26.75 26.70 -5.07
N ALA A 620 25.63 27.11 -5.67
CA ALA A 620 25.32 26.87 -7.06
C ALA A 620 25.37 25.39 -7.50
N GLN A 621 25.38 24.42 -6.59
CA GLN A 621 25.60 23.01 -6.95
C GLN A 621 24.47 22.44 -7.82
N ILE A 622 24.83 21.59 -8.80
CA ILE A 622 23.82 20.96 -9.67
C ILE A 622 23.21 19.74 -8.99
N PRO A 623 21.92 19.45 -9.23
CA PRO A 623 21.26 18.26 -8.68
C PRO A 623 21.92 16.92 -8.98
N THR A 624 22.76 16.81 -10.01
CA THR A 624 23.52 15.58 -10.30
C THR A 624 24.72 15.42 -9.36
N HIS A 625 25.46 16.49 -9.06
CA HIS A 625 26.57 16.43 -8.10
C HIS A 625 26.07 16.41 -6.64
N ILE A 626 24.96 17.09 -6.33
CA ILE A 626 24.40 17.10 -4.97
C ILE A 626 24.07 15.68 -4.51
N VAL A 627 23.45 14.87 -5.37
CA VAL A 627 23.06 13.51 -4.99
C VAL A 627 24.26 12.57 -4.84
N GLU A 628 25.37 12.90 -5.48
CA GLU A 628 26.63 12.16 -5.45
C GLU A 628 27.44 12.43 -4.17
N LEU A 629 26.99 13.32 -3.27
CA LEU A 629 27.67 13.52 -1.99
C LEU A 629 27.51 12.31 -1.07
N THR A 630 28.61 11.97 -0.39
CA THR A 630 28.74 10.88 0.56
C THR A 630 28.88 11.42 2.00
N ALA A 631 28.81 10.53 2.98
CA ALA A 631 29.10 10.86 4.37
C ALA A 631 30.57 11.26 4.57
N ASP A 632 31.49 10.66 3.79
CA ASP A 632 32.91 10.96 3.85
C ASP A 632 33.23 12.37 3.31
N ASP A 633 32.33 12.95 2.51
CA ASP A 633 32.45 14.35 2.05
C ASP A 633 32.09 15.36 3.16
N VAL A 634 31.57 14.92 4.31
CA VAL A 634 31.23 15.77 5.45
C VAL A 634 32.34 15.69 6.49
N VAL A 635 33.10 16.77 6.63
CA VAL A 635 34.23 16.87 7.55
C VAL A 635 33.88 17.84 8.66
N THR A 636 34.21 17.52 9.91
CA THR A 636 34.00 18.44 11.04
C THR A 636 35.34 18.71 11.70
N ASP A 637 35.66 19.99 11.91
CA ASP A 637 36.85 20.45 12.61
C ASP A 637 36.52 21.54 13.65
N ASP A 638 37.54 22.14 14.26
CA ASP A 638 37.41 23.15 15.32
C ASP A 638 36.71 24.44 14.86
N THR A 639 36.66 24.71 13.54
CA THR A 639 36.03 25.91 12.96
C THR A 639 34.59 25.68 12.51
N GLY A 640 34.18 24.42 12.37
CA GLY A 640 32.81 24.03 12.09
C GLY A 640 32.68 22.85 11.14
N MET A 641 31.49 22.67 10.58
CA MET A 641 31.23 21.61 9.60
C MET A 641 31.60 22.10 8.20
N HIS A 642 32.41 21.33 7.51
CA HIS A 642 32.82 21.50 6.13
C HIS A 642 32.18 20.45 5.24
N LEU A 643 31.86 20.85 4.02
CA LEU A 643 31.41 19.95 2.96
C LEU A 643 32.40 20.00 1.81
N ILE A 644 32.94 18.86 1.41
CA ILE A 644 33.82 18.74 0.25
C ILE A 644 32.96 18.86 -1.01
N LEU A 645 33.08 19.99 -1.69
CA LEU A 645 32.43 20.25 -2.97
C LEU A 645 33.45 20.06 -4.08
N HIS A 646 33.27 18.97 -4.85
CA HIS A 646 34.21 18.51 -5.87
C HIS A 646 35.57 18.12 -5.29
N THR A 647 36.48 19.09 -5.09
CA THR A 647 37.80 18.90 -4.50
C THR A 647 38.11 19.89 -3.38
N VAL A 648 37.17 20.81 -3.09
CA VAL A 648 37.39 21.93 -2.19
C VAL A 648 36.54 21.77 -0.93
N PRO A 649 37.14 21.74 0.28
CA PRO A 649 36.39 21.77 1.52
C PRO A 649 35.81 23.17 1.76
N VAL A 650 34.50 23.27 1.99
CA VAL A 650 33.80 24.54 2.17
C VAL A 650 33.06 24.55 3.49
N LEU A 651 33.32 25.57 4.32
CA LEU A 651 32.60 25.79 5.57
C LEU A 651 31.13 26.07 5.27
N ILE A 652 30.23 25.27 5.86
CA ILE A 652 28.79 25.45 5.69
C ILE A 652 28.16 26.23 6.86
N PRO A 653 27.20 27.14 6.60
CA PRO A 653 26.55 27.91 7.65
C PRO A 653 25.92 27.01 8.72
N PRO A 654 25.93 27.40 10.01
CA PRO A 654 25.38 26.59 11.10
C PRO A 654 23.95 26.08 10.86
N PRO A 655 23.00 26.87 10.29
CA PRO A 655 21.67 26.36 9.98
C PRO A 655 21.66 25.23 8.94
N LEU A 656 22.60 25.23 7.98
CA LEU A 656 22.73 24.15 7.00
C LEU A 656 23.45 22.95 7.62
N ALA A 657 24.48 23.19 8.44
CA ALA A 657 25.19 22.14 9.17
C ALA A 657 24.24 21.31 10.04
N SER A 658 23.31 21.95 10.76
CA SER A 658 22.29 21.22 11.53
C SER A 658 21.39 20.33 10.67
N LEU A 659 21.04 20.76 9.45
CA LEU A 659 20.22 19.97 8.53
C LEU A 659 20.99 18.82 7.88
N VAL A 660 22.28 19.01 7.61
CA VAL A 660 23.17 17.95 7.12
C VAL A 660 23.37 16.90 8.21
N ALA A 661 23.59 17.32 9.46
CA ALA A 661 23.65 16.41 10.61
C ALA A 661 22.35 15.63 10.81
N GLU A 662 21.19 16.31 10.76
CA GLU A 662 19.87 15.65 10.84
C GLU A 662 19.68 14.63 9.70
N LEU A 663 20.15 14.96 8.49
CA LEU A 663 20.06 14.06 7.34
C LEU A 663 20.98 12.84 7.47
N LEU A 664 22.20 13.03 7.99
CA LEU A 664 23.12 11.93 8.31
C LEU A 664 22.51 11.02 9.39
N GLU A 665 21.94 11.59 10.45
CA GLU A 665 21.27 10.82 11.50
C GLU A 665 20.06 10.03 10.96
N GLU A 666 19.23 10.65 10.10
CA GLU A 666 18.12 9.94 9.42
C GLU A 666 18.61 8.81 8.50
N ASN A 667 19.81 8.94 7.92
CA ASN A 667 20.44 7.92 7.08
C ASN A 667 21.04 6.79 7.92
N GLU A 668 21.72 7.10 9.04
CA GLU A 668 22.26 6.11 9.98
C GLU A 668 21.17 5.29 10.66
N GLN A 669 20.05 5.92 11.01
CA GLN A 669 18.88 5.26 11.61
C GLN A 669 18.08 4.42 10.60
N GLN A 670 18.39 4.52 9.30
CA GLN A 670 17.89 3.61 8.28
C GLN A 670 18.84 2.41 8.17
N PRO A 671 18.33 1.17 8.27
CA PRO A 671 19.14 -0.01 7.99
C PRO A 671 19.89 0.13 6.67
N ARG A 672 21.20 -0.11 6.75
CA ARG A 672 22.17 0.09 5.68
C ARG A 672 21.68 -0.64 4.44
N GLN A 673 21.26 0.12 3.42
CA GLN A 673 20.96 -0.45 2.09
C GLN A 673 22.24 -0.65 1.27
N GLN A 674 23.38 -0.86 1.95
CA GLN A 674 24.72 -0.86 1.38
C GLN A 674 25.59 -1.98 2.01
N PRO A 675 26.41 -2.69 1.21
CA PRO A 675 27.45 -3.58 1.72
C PRO A 675 28.43 -2.80 2.61
N PRO A 676 29.19 -3.49 3.49
CA PRO A 676 30.16 -2.85 4.37
C PRO A 676 31.16 -1.92 3.66
N ASP A 677 31.50 -2.21 2.40
CA ASP A 677 32.54 -1.50 1.63
C ASP A 677 31.99 -0.45 0.64
N ALA A 678 30.67 -0.20 0.61
CA ALA A 678 30.08 0.78 -0.30
C ALA A 678 30.01 2.19 0.32
N PRO A 679 30.24 3.26 -0.47
CA PRO A 679 30.23 4.63 0.04
C PRO A 679 28.84 5.01 0.58
N VAL A 680 28.79 5.56 1.80
CA VAL A 680 27.53 5.97 2.42
C VAL A 680 27.01 7.23 1.76
N TRP A 681 25.93 7.15 0.99
CA TRP A 681 25.37 8.32 0.29
C TRP A 681 24.66 9.27 1.24
N LEU A 682 24.98 10.57 1.19
CA LEU A 682 24.25 11.62 1.90
C LEU A 682 22.80 11.75 1.38
N PHE A 683 22.60 11.47 0.08
CA PHE A 683 21.31 11.45 -0.59
C PHE A 683 21.00 10.05 -1.13
N PRO A 684 20.52 9.11 -0.31
CA PRO A 684 20.31 7.72 -0.74
C PRO A 684 19.17 7.58 -1.76
N GLY A 685 19.38 6.71 -2.73
CA GLY A 685 18.42 6.41 -3.80
C GLY A 685 17.35 5.39 -3.42
N TYR A 686 16.41 5.18 -4.34
CA TYR A 686 15.39 4.14 -4.16
C TYR A 686 15.90 2.75 -4.56
N ARG A 687 17.04 2.67 -5.26
CA ARG A 687 17.71 1.41 -5.57
C ARG A 687 18.83 1.22 -4.54
N PRO A 688 18.98 0.01 -3.98
CA PRO A 688 20.07 -0.29 -3.05
C PRO A 688 21.44 0.05 -3.65
N GLY A 689 22.36 0.51 -2.82
CA GLY A 689 23.71 0.90 -3.24
C GLY A 689 23.83 2.16 -4.11
N THR A 690 22.74 2.79 -4.52
CA THR A 690 22.78 3.96 -5.42
C THR A 690 22.36 5.24 -4.73
N HIS A 691 22.90 6.36 -5.18
CA HIS A 691 22.44 7.68 -4.80
C HIS A 691 21.06 8.04 -5.40
N PHE A 692 20.47 9.11 -4.88
CA PHE A 692 19.20 9.66 -5.36
C PHE A 692 19.31 10.13 -6.81
N SER A 693 18.20 10.10 -7.54
CA SER A 693 18.23 10.49 -8.96
C SER A 693 18.22 12.01 -9.10
N GLY A 694 19.28 12.59 -9.67
CA GLY A 694 19.39 14.05 -9.89
C GLY A 694 18.24 14.65 -10.73
N SER A 695 17.69 13.90 -11.70
CA SER A 695 16.53 14.35 -12.48
C SER A 695 15.23 14.34 -11.65
N ARG A 696 15.05 13.36 -10.76
CA ARG A 696 13.95 13.36 -9.80
C ARG A 696 14.13 14.45 -8.74
N LEU A 697 15.35 14.69 -8.28
CA LEU A 697 15.66 15.79 -7.37
C LEU A 697 15.26 17.13 -8.00
N SER A 698 15.67 17.36 -9.25
CA SER A 698 15.28 18.56 -10.01
C SER A 698 13.77 18.71 -10.12
N THR A 699 13.06 17.60 -10.39
CA THR A 699 11.59 17.60 -10.49
C THR A 699 10.93 17.91 -9.14
N ASN A 700 11.46 17.36 -8.04
CA ASN A 700 10.93 17.57 -6.70
C ASN A 700 11.21 18.98 -6.18
N LEU A 701 12.41 19.52 -6.45
CA LEU A 701 12.76 20.92 -6.15
C LEU A 701 11.79 21.87 -6.87
N ASN A 702 11.53 21.63 -8.15
CA ASN A 702 10.58 22.44 -8.93
C ASN A 702 9.15 22.32 -8.37
N LYS A 703 8.60 21.11 -8.29
CA LYS A 703 7.18 20.90 -7.97
C LYS A 703 6.81 21.12 -6.50
N THR A 704 7.74 20.88 -5.58
CA THR A 704 7.46 20.89 -4.13
C THR A 704 8.06 22.12 -3.46
N ALA A 705 9.32 22.45 -3.78
CA ALA A 705 10.01 23.60 -3.21
C ALA A 705 9.79 24.89 -4.01
N GLY A 706 9.25 24.81 -5.24
CA GLY A 706 9.13 25.97 -6.13
C GLY A 706 10.48 26.45 -6.69
N ILE A 707 11.53 25.63 -6.59
CA ILE A 707 12.88 25.97 -7.00
C ILE A 707 13.10 25.46 -8.42
N PHE A 708 13.07 26.39 -9.38
CA PHE A 708 13.45 26.11 -10.75
C PHE A 708 14.98 26.07 -10.85
N THR A 709 15.54 24.87 -11.04
CA THR A 709 16.98 24.60 -10.86
C THR A 709 17.88 25.46 -11.73
N LYS A 710 17.53 25.69 -13.00
CA LYS A 710 18.34 26.49 -13.93
C LYS A 710 18.37 27.98 -13.54
N PRO A 711 17.22 28.68 -13.34
CA PRO A 711 17.21 30.05 -12.83
C PRO A 711 17.89 30.22 -11.47
N ALA A 712 17.60 29.32 -10.53
CA ALA A 712 18.14 29.38 -9.17
C ALA A 712 19.66 29.17 -9.14
N ARG A 713 20.19 28.22 -9.93
CA ARG A 713 21.64 28.03 -10.08
C ARG A 713 22.28 29.24 -10.74
N GLY A 714 21.66 29.80 -11.78
CA GLY A 714 22.18 31.01 -12.44
C GLY A 714 22.35 32.17 -11.46
N ALA A 715 21.38 32.38 -10.58
CA ALA A 715 21.43 33.43 -9.56
C ALA A 715 22.54 33.19 -8.52
N ALA A 716 22.67 31.95 -8.04
CA ALA A 716 23.75 31.57 -7.13
C ALA A 716 25.14 31.72 -7.79
N LEU A 717 25.27 31.38 -9.08
CA LEU A 717 26.52 31.57 -9.84
C LEU A 717 26.88 33.04 -9.98
N CYS A 718 25.91 33.91 -10.29
CA CYS A 718 26.16 35.35 -10.37
C CYS A 718 26.63 35.92 -9.03
N ALA A 719 25.98 35.55 -7.92
CA ALA A 719 26.39 35.96 -6.59
C ALA A 719 27.81 35.49 -6.26
N LEU A 720 28.11 34.20 -6.44
CA LEU A 720 29.46 33.67 -6.18
C LEU A 720 30.52 34.28 -7.11
N ALA A 721 30.19 34.56 -8.37
CA ALA A 721 31.12 35.15 -9.33
C ALA A 721 31.38 36.64 -9.08
N ALA A 722 30.53 37.32 -8.30
CA ALA A 722 30.79 38.67 -7.81
C ALA A 722 31.83 38.67 -6.68
N ASP A 723 31.82 37.62 -5.84
CA ASP A 723 32.65 37.53 -4.64
C ASP A 723 33.96 36.73 -4.83
N LEU A 724 34.02 35.87 -5.85
CA LEU A 724 35.12 34.92 -6.04
C LEU A 724 35.84 35.08 -7.40
N PRO A 725 37.18 34.95 -7.42
CA PRO A 725 37.94 34.85 -8.67
C PRO A 725 37.54 33.64 -9.51
N ALA A 726 37.57 33.77 -10.84
CA ALA A 726 37.17 32.72 -11.78
C ALA A 726 37.88 31.36 -11.58
N PRO A 727 39.18 31.28 -11.25
CA PRO A 727 39.83 30.00 -10.96
C PRO A 727 39.27 29.30 -9.72
N VAL A 728 39.06 30.04 -8.62
CA VAL A 728 38.48 29.50 -7.37
C VAL A 728 37.05 29.03 -7.61
N LEU A 729 36.27 29.80 -8.39
CA LEU A 729 34.92 29.43 -8.78
C LEU A 729 34.88 28.18 -9.67
N ALA A 730 35.89 27.99 -10.54
CA ALA A 730 36.02 26.82 -11.39
C ALA A 730 36.23 25.54 -10.56
N ASP A 731 37.16 25.60 -9.59
CA ASP A 731 37.48 24.48 -8.70
C ASP A 731 36.30 24.11 -7.80
N LEU A 732 35.66 25.10 -7.18
CA LEU A 732 34.49 24.92 -6.30
C LEU A 732 33.30 24.22 -6.99
N LEU A 733 33.11 24.47 -8.29
CA LEU A 733 31.93 24.05 -9.03
C LEU A 733 32.18 22.91 -10.01
N GLY A 734 33.44 22.54 -10.22
CA GLY A 734 33.85 21.59 -11.26
C GLY A 734 33.51 22.08 -12.68
N VAL A 735 33.68 23.37 -12.95
CA VAL A 735 33.45 23.96 -14.29
C VAL A 735 34.75 24.45 -14.91
N SER A 736 34.80 24.66 -16.23
CA SER A 736 36.01 25.22 -16.84
C SER A 736 36.23 26.67 -16.42
N VAL A 737 37.49 27.08 -16.31
CA VAL A 737 37.87 28.48 -16.03
C VAL A 737 37.19 29.44 -17.02
N ALA A 738 37.15 29.10 -18.31
CA ALA A 738 36.43 29.88 -19.32
C ALA A 738 34.92 30.01 -19.04
N ALA A 739 34.28 29.02 -18.43
CA ALA A 739 32.89 29.13 -17.99
C ALA A 739 32.75 30.04 -16.78
N ALA A 740 33.65 29.95 -15.79
CA ALA A 740 33.66 30.82 -14.62
C ALA A 740 33.90 32.29 -15.03
N THR A 741 34.83 32.58 -15.94
CA THR A 741 35.08 33.94 -16.46
C THR A 741 33.84 34.55 -17.11
N ARG A 742 33.03 33.77 -17.83
CA ARG A 742 31.77 34.26 -18.40
C ARG A 742 30.75 34.67 -17.34
N TRP A 743 30.71 33.95 -16.22
CA TRP A 743 29.84 34.31 -15.09
C TRP A 743 30.34 35.54 -14.35
N SER A 744 31.66 35.69 -14.16
CA SER A 744 32.24 36.92 -13.59
C SER A 744 31.98 38.14 -14.47
N ALA A 745 32.08 38.00 -15.80
CA ALA A 745 31.75 39.08 -16.72
C ALA A 745 30.26 39.47 -16.67
N LEU A 746 29.36 38.52 -16.42
CA LEU A 746 27.94 38.77 -16.25
C LEU A 746 27.62 39.47 -14.93
N ALA A 747 28.20 39.01 -13.83
CA ALA A 747 28.07 39.66 -12.52
C ALA A 747 28.62 41.11 -12.54
N GLY A 748 29.71 41.35 -13.28
CA GLY A 748 30.27 42.68 -13.49
C GLY A 748 29.37 43.64 -14.28
N ARG A 749 28.54 43.16 -15.20
CA ARG A 749 27.57 43.99 -15.95
C ARG A 749 26.42 44.47 -15.08
N ASP A 750 25.88 43.59 -14.23
CA ASP A 750 24.82 43.94 -13.26
C ASP A 750 25.31 45.03 -12.29
N ASN A 751 26.57 44.95 -11.85
CA ASN A 751 27.17 46.00 -11.00
C ASN A 751 27.33 47.33 -11.74
N ALA A 752 27.69 47.33 -13.02
CA ALA A 752 27.82 48.53 -13.83
C ALA A 752 26.46 49.20 -14.10
N GLU A 753 25.41 48.42 -14.39
CA GLU A 753 24.04 48.92 -14.55
C GLU A 753 23.45 49.40 -13.22
N TYR A 754 23.71 48.70 -12.11
CA TYR A 754 23.32 49.13 -10.76
C TYR A 754 24.02 50.43 -10.33
N LEU A 755 25.33 50.56 -10.59
CA LEU A 755 26.08 51.79 -10.33
C LEU A 755 25.57 52.95 -11.19
N ALA A 756 25.28 52.72 -12.47
CA ALA A 756 24.68 53.72 -13.36
C ALA A 756 23.30 54.17 -12.84
N ALA A 757 22.43 53.23 -12.46
CA ALA A 757 21.12 53.56 -11.89
C ALA A 757 21.20 54.31 -10.54
N ARG A 758 22.24 54.03 -9.73
CA ARG A 758 22.54 54.77 -8.48
C ARG A 758 23.15 56.15 -8.70
N ILE A 759 23.88 56.35 -9.79
CA ILE A 759 24.37 57.68 -10.20
C ILE A 759 23.21 58.54 -10.69
N ASP A 760 22.28 57.94 -11.44
CA ASP A 760 21.08 58.63 -11.95
C ASP A 760 20.03 58.91 -10.85
N ASN A 761 20.04 58.14 -9.75
CA ASN A 761 19.19 58.37 -8.57
C ASN A 761 20.00 58.21 -7.26
N PRO A 762 20.75 59.24 -6.84
CA PRO A 762 21.45 59.21 -5.57
C PRO A 762 20.43 59.22 -4.41
N PRO A 763 20.65 58.44 -3.33
CA PRO A 763 19.75 58.46 -2.18
C PRO A 763 19.83 59.81 -1.45
N GLU A 764 18.66 60.33 -1.04
CA GLU A 764 18.53 61.49 -0.15
C GLU A 764 19.19 61.27 1.23
#